data_AF-A0AA86IMT7-F1
#
_entry.id   AF-A0AA86IMT7-F1
#
_cell.length_a   1.000
_cell.length_b   1.000
_cell.length_c   1.000
_cell.angle_alpha   90.00
_cell.angle_beta   90.00
_cell.angle_gamma   90.00
#
_symmetry.space_group_name_H-M   'P 1'
#
loop_
_entity.id
_entity.type
_entity.pdbx_description
1 polymer ?
#
loop_
_entity_poly.entity_id
_entity_poly.type
_entity_poly.pdbx_seq_one_letter_code
_entity_poly.pdbx_strand_id
1 'polypeptide(L)'
;MNVMETDLHTLKVTDPFLGQYQQLVRDVVIPYQWDALNDRIPDADPSHAIANFRIAAGLQEGEFYGMVFQDSDVAKWLEAVAWSLCQKPDVELEKTADDVITLIAAAQCDDGYLNTWFTVKAPAERWTNLAECHELYTAGHMIEAAVAYFQATGKRTLLDVACRLADHIDRVFGPGVDQLPGYDGHPEIELALMRLFEVTGETRYRDLVAWFVEQRGTQPHFYDTEFEKRGGTWHWPNHGTAWMVKDKAYSQAHAPLSEQDTAIGHAVRFVYLMTGVAHLARLAGDERKRQDCLRLWQNMARRQLYITGGIGSQSRGEAFSHDYDLPNDTVYAESCASIGLMMFARRMLEMEGDSQYADVMERALYNTVLGGMALDGKHFFYVNPLEIQPRSLPFNHVYDHIQPVRQRWFGCACCPPNIARLLTSIGHYIYTPQADTLFINLYIGNQAEIPVGDRTLRLRLSGNFPWQENLTLRIESPEPVEHTLALRLPDWCPEPVIRLNGEPVTGEIRKGYLHLHRHWQEGDTLSLTLPMPVRRVYGNPLVRHQAGKVAVQRGPLVYCLEQADNGEELHNLWLPEDSVFTTLDGKGIFAHKVLIQAEGYKRTAAQADQQPLWHYDASPVSRTPQKLTFIPWFSWANRGEGEMRIWVNGG
;
A
#
# COMPACT_ATOMS: atom_id res chain seq x y z
N MET A 1 -16.68 -0.15 19.24
CA MET A 1 -16.55 -1.62 19.14
C MET A 1 -15.11 -1.98 19.47
N ASN A 2 -14.86 -2.98 20.32
CA ASN A 2 -13.51 -3.41 20.65
C ASN A 2 -13.01 -4.31 19.51
N VAL A 3 -12.11 -3.79 18.68
CA VAL A 3 -11.47 -4.53 17.58
C VAL A 3 -10.08 -4.92 18.07
N MET A 4 -9.72 -6.19 17.94
CA MET A 4 -8.40 -6.68 18.30
C MET A 4 -7.54 -6.79 17.05
N GLU A 5 -6.32 -6.27 17.10
CA GLU A 5 -5.32 -6.57 16.08
C GLU A 5 -4.94 -8.06 16.17
N THR A 6 -4.87 -8.72 15.01
CA THR A 6 -4.55 -10.15 14.94
C THR A 6 -3.09 -10.39 15.34
N ASP A 7 -2.84 -11.29 16.30
CA ASP A 7 -1.48 -11.66 16.70
C ASP A 7 -0.78 -12.48 15.62
N LEU A 8 0.33 -11.97 15.08
CA LEU A 8 1.11 -12.64 14.04
C LEU A 8 1.98 -13.80 14.57
N HIS A 9 2.10 -14.00 15.88
CA HIS A 9 2.70 -15.22 16.43
C HIS A 9 1.77 -16.43 16.31
N THR A 10 0.46 -16.20 16.38
CA THR A 10 -0.55 -17.26 16.31
C THR A 10 -1.25 -17.33 14.95
N LEU A 11 -1.02 -16.37 14.06
CA LEU A 11 -1.39 -16.42 12.65
C LEU A 11 -0.19 -16.77 11.78
N LYS A 12 -0.21 -17.97 11.19
CA LYS A 12 0.80 -18.45 10.25
C LYS A 12 0.22 -18.55 8.84
N VAL A 13 0.72 -17.73 7.93
CA VAL A 13 0.41 -17.86 6.50
C VAL A 13 1.02 -19.16 5.97
N THR A 14 0.18 -20.01 5.42
CA THR A 14 0.55 -21.29 4.77
C THR A 14 0.23 -21.27 3.27
N ASP A 15 -0.15 -20.12 2.75
CA ASP A 15 -0.49 -19.89 1.36
C ASP A 15 0.72 -20.18 0.44
N PRO A 16 0.57 -21.00 -0.61
CA PRO A 16 1.68 -21.35 -1.49
C PRO A 16 2.16 -20.18 -2.35
N PHE A 17 1.35 -19.13 -2.53
CA PHE A 17 1.70 -17.96 -3.33
C PHE A 17 2.20 -16.82 -2.45
N LEU A 18 1.39 -16.31 -1.54
CA LEU A 18 1.82 -15.19 -0.67
C LEU A 18 2.82 -15.62 0.40
N GLY A 19 2.84 -16.90 0.80
CA GLY A 19 3.90 -17.44 1.65
C GLY A 19 5.28 -17.42 0.98
N GLN A 20 5.34 -17.57 -0.36
CA GLN A 20 6.59 -17.40 -1.10
C GLN A 20 7.06 -15.94 -1.10
N TYR A 21 6.14 -14.97 -1.16
CA TYR A 21 6.49 -13.55 -1.02
C TYR A 21 7.00 -13.21 0.38
N GLN A 22 6.38 -13.74 1.44
CA GLN A 22 6.90 -13.60 2.80
C GLN A 22 8.30 -14.19 2.94
N GLN A 23 8.51 -15.38 2.37
CA GLN A 23 9.83 -16.00 2.33
C GLN A 23 10.84 -15.15 1.54
N LEU A 24 10.47 -14.66 0.37
CA LEU A 24 11.32 -13.81 -0.46
C LEU A 24 11.71 -12.54 0.29
N VAL A 25 10.77 -11.92 1.01
CA VAL A 25 11.07 -10.73 1.80
C VAL A 25 12.07 -11.03 2.91
N ARG A 26 11.85 -12.09 3.67
CA ARG A 26 12.74 -12.50 4.77
C ARG A 26 14.12 -12.90 4.27
N ASP A 27 14.19 -13.74 3.24
CA ASP A 27 15.42 -14.41 2.84
C ASP A 27 16.24 -13.56 1.84
N VAL A 28 15.63 -12.56 1.17
CA VAL A 28 16.29 -11.74 0.14
C VAL A 28 16.12 -10.24 0.38
N VAL A 29 14.90 -9.75 0.53
CA VAL A 29 14.62 -8.29 0.53
C VAL A 29 15.19 -7.61 1.78
N ILE A 30 14.92 -8.15 2.98
CA ILE A 30 15.42 -7.59 4.25
C ILE A 30 16.96 -7.56 4.29
N PRO A 31 17.68 -8.64 3.92
CA PRO A 31 19.13 -8.61 3.80
C PRO A 31 19.64 -7.61 2.75
N TYR A 32 19.00 -7.55 1.59
CA TYR A 32 19.37 -6.59 0.53
C TYR A 32 19.20 -5.14 0.99
N GLN A 33 18.08 -4.83 1.66
CA GLN A 33 17.84 -3.51 2.25
C GLN A 33 18.86 -3.17 3.32
N TRP A 34 19.24 -4.13 4.16
CA TRP A 34 20.27 -3.92 5.16
C TRP A 34 21.62 -3.54 4.54
N ASP A 35 22.00 -4.20 3.44
CA ASP A 35 23.18 -3.84 2.68
C ASP A 35 23.05 -2.45 2.04
N ALA A 36 21.87 -2.07 1.53
CA ALA A 36 21.62 -0.74 0.99
C ALA A 36 21.78 0.36 2.04
N LEU A 37 21.16 0.19 3.21
CA LEU A 37 21.19 1.13 4.34
C LEU A 37 22.60 1.32 4.94
N ASN A 38 23.52 0.39 4.65
CA ASN A 38 24.91 0.43 5.06
C ASN A 38 25.88 0.69 3.87
N ASP A 39 25.38 1.12 2.72
CA ASP A 39 26.17 1.47 1.54
C ASP A 39 27.04 0.32 1.00
N ARG A 40 26.53 -0.91 1.07
CA ARG A 40 27.25 -2.15 0.68
C ARG A 40 26.83 -2.74 -0.66
N ILE A 41 25.93 -2.08 -1.38
CA ILE A 41 25.49 -2.52 -2.71
C ILE A 41 26.31 -1.79 -3.77
N PRO A 42 27.14 -2.51 -4.55
CA PRO A 42 27.85 -1.89 -5.67
C PRO A 42 26.86 -1.32 -6.70
N ASP A 43 27.21 -0.16 -7.26
CA ASP A 43 26.45 0.52 -8.31
C ASP A 43 25.04 0.98 -7.91
N ALA A 44 24.73 1.05 -6.60
CA ALA A 44 23.57 1.75 -6.08
C ALA A 44 23.96 3.15 -5.57
N ASP A 45 23.05 4.11 -5.66
CA ASP A 45 23.23 5.38 -4.96
C ASP A 45 23.37 5.13 -3.45
N PRO A 46 24.31 5.80 -2.78
CA PRO A 46 24.53 5.58 -1.36
C PRO A 46 23.31 6.08 -0.55
N SER A 47 22.98 5.38 0.52
CA SER A 47 21.90 5.67 1.45
C SER A 47 22.38 6.51 2.65
N HIS A 48 23.52 6.17 3.26
CA HIS A 48 24.00 6.74 4.54
C HIS A 48 23.04 6.64 5.73
N ALA A 49 21.89 5.95 5.62
CA ALA A 49 20.86 5.99 6.65
C ALA A 49 21.38 5.54 8.03
N ILE A 50 22.13 4.44 8.11
CA ILE A 50 22.75 4.00 9.38
C ILE A 50 23.93 4.90 9.79
N ALA A 51 24.68 5.43 8.83
CA ALA A 51 25.79 6.33 9.11
C ALA A 51 25.31 7.65 9.76
N ASN A 52 24.17 8.19 9.33
CA ASN A 52 23.56 9.38 9.92
C ASN A 52 23.25 9.18 11.42
N PHE A 53 22.74 8.00 11.82
CA PHE A 53 22.54 7.67 13.23
C PHE A 53 23.86 7.53 14.00
N ARG A 54 24.91 6.95 13.41
CA ARG A 54 26.24 6.87 14.04
C ARG A 54 26.82 8.27 14.30
N ILE A 55 26.64 9.19 13.37
CA ILE A 55 27.10 10.58 13.50
C ILE A 55 26.27 11.30 14.57
N ALA A 56 24.94 11.17 14.54
CA ALA A 56 24.04 11.76 15.53
C ALA A 56 24.31 11.26 16.95
N ALA A 57 24.71 9.99 17.11
CA ALA A 57 25.11 9.39 18.39
C ALA A 57 26.54 9.76 18.83
N GLY A 58 27.29 10.53 18.04
CA GLY A 58 28.69 10.87 18.34
C GLY A 58 29.67 9.69 18.23
N LEU A 59 29.27 8.60 17.56
CA LEU A 59 30.07 7.38 17.37
C LEU A 59 30.90 7.39 16.07
N GLN A 60 30.65 8.37 15.20
CA GLN A 60 31.34 8.55 13.93
C GLN A 60 31.42 10.05 13.59
N GLU A 61 32.56 10.51 13.07
CA GLU A 61 32.67 11.86 12.48
C GLU A 61 32.15 11.85 11.03
N GLY A 62 31.48 12.92 10.60
CA GLY A 62 30.99 13.07 9.23
C GLY A 62 29.91 14.13 9.09
N GLU A 63 29.41 14.28 7.86
CA GLU A 63 28.26 15.13 7.55
C GLU A 63 27.03 14.26 7.27
N PHE A 64 25.84 14.83 7.50
CA PHE A 64 24.58 14.21 7.11
C PHE A 64 24.52 14.03 5.58
N TYR A 65 23.98 12.89 5.13
CA TYR A 65 23.71 12.62 3.72
C TYR A 65 22.31 12.02 3.49
N GLY A 66 21.71 12.28 2.34
CA GLY A 66 20.42 11.75 1.92
C GLY A 66 19.28 12.76 2.01
N MET A 67 18.04 12.26 2.00
CA MET A 67 16.83 13.07 2.11
C MET A 67 16.60 13.53 3.56
N VAL A 68 15.91 14.64 3.79
CA VAL A 68 15.57 15.10 5.16
C VAL A 68 14.78 14.05 5.98
N PHE A 69 14.17 13.08 5.31
CA PHE A 69 13.42 11.96 5.90
C PHE A 69 14.16 10.60 5.88
N GLN A 70 15.50 10.59 5.68
CA GLN A 70 16.30 9.37 5.55
C GLN A 70 16.14 8.39 6.72
N ASP A 71 15.90 8.91 7.94
CA ASP A 71 15.68 8.12 9.15
C ASP A 71 14.51 7.13 9.01
N SER A 72 13.51 7.49 8.20
CA SER A 72 12.33 6.65 7.98
C SER A 72 12.64 5.33 7.26
N ASP A 73 13.74 5.26 6.50
CA ASP A 73 14.13 4.02 5.81
C ASP A 73 14.59 2.96 6.82
N VAL A 74 15.33 3.39 7.86
CA VAL A 74 15.73 2.51 8.98
C VAL A 74 14.52 2.06 9.78
N ALA A 75 13.59 2.97 10.05
CA ALA A 75 12.37 2.65 10.79
C ALA A 75 11.50 1.62 10.05
N LYS A 76 11.25 1.81 8.74
CA LYS A 76 10.47 0.86 7.92
C LYS A 76 11.17 -0.50 7.81
N TRP A 77 12.50 -0.52 7.73
CA TRP A 77 13.27 -1.78 7.77
C TRP A 77 13.10 -2.49 9.12
N LEU A 78 13.21 -1.78 10.25
CA LEU A 78 12.97 -2.35 11.59
C LEU A 78 11.55 -2.89 11.74
N GLU A 79 10.54 -2.22 11.21
CA GLU A 79 9.17 -2.71 11.21
C GLU A 79 9.02 -4.01 10.39
N ALA A 80 9.63 -4.08 9.20
CA ALA A 80 9.65 -5.30 8.40
C ALA A 80 10.37 -6.46 9.12
N VAL A 81 11.48 -6.15 9.81
CA VAL A 81 12.21 -7.14 10.62
C VAL A 81 11.34 -7.65 11.76
N ALA A 82 10.69 -6.77 12.52
CA ALA A 82 9.78 -7.15 13.60
C ALA A 82 8.75 -8.18 13.13
N TRP A 83 8.04 -7.89 12.04
CA TRP A 83 7.01 -8.80 11.52
C TRP A 83 7.58 -10.08 10.90
N SER A 84 8.80 -10.05 10.39
CA SER A 84 9.49 -11.27 9.92
C SER A 84 9.80 -12.23 11.09
N LEU A 85 10.14 -11.70 12.27
CA LEU A 85 10.45 -12.48 13.46
C LEU A 85 9.23 -13.23 14.01
N CYS A 86 8.02 -12.65 13.89
CA CYS A 86 6.77 -13.35 14.22
C CYS A 86 6.56 -14.60 13.36
N GLN A 87 6.94 -14.54 12.08
CA GLN A 87 6.77 -15.66 11.14
C GLN A 87 7.80 -16.77 11.37
N LYS A 88 9.06 -16.36 11.58
CA LYS A 88 10.20 -17.26 11.77
C LYS A 88 11.24 -16.54 12.62
N PRO A 89 11.44 -16.97 13.88
CA PRO A 89 12.49 -16.43 14.74
C PRO A 89 13.88 -16.56 14.09
N ASP A 90 14.67 -15.50 14.20
CA ASP A 90 16.05 -15.43 13.69
C ASP A 90 16.90 -14.61 14.67
N VAL A 91 17.76 -15.32 15.42
CA VAL A 91 18.56 -14.74 16.51
C VAL A 91 19.57 -13.72 15.99
N GLU A 92 20.15 -13.92 14.80
CA GLU A 92 21.15 -13.00 14.25
C GLU A 92 20.49 -11.74 13.68
N LEU A 93 19.33 -11.88 13.04
CA LEU A 93 18.55 -10.74 12.58
C LEU A 93 18.00 -9.92 13.75
N GLU A 94 17.47 -10.58 14.78
CA GLU A 94 16.99 -9.91 16.00
C GLU A 94 18.13 -9.18 16.72
N LYS A 95 19.31 -9.80 16.83
CA LYS A 95 20.50 -9.12 17.37
C LYS A 95 20.90 -7.90 16.54
N THR A 96 20.87 -8.02 15.21
CA THR A 96 21.16 -6.88 14.31
C THR A 96 20.17 -5.74 14.54
N ALA A 97 18.87 -6.05 14.70
CA ALA A 97 17.86 -5.05 15.04
C ALA A 97 18.10 -4.43 16.42
N ASP A 98 18.42 -5.23 17.44
CA ASP A 98 18.75 -4.73 18.79
C ASP A 98 19.97 -3.78 18.78
N ASP A 99 21.00 -4.08 17.98
CA ASP A 99 22.17 -3.23 17.82
C ASP A 99 21.81 -1.88 17.17
N VAL A 100 20.93 -1.89 16.15
CA VAL A 100 20.39 -0.68 15.52
C VAL A 100 19.51 0.11 16.51
N ILE A 101 18.68 -0.55 17.29
CA ILE A 101 17.83 0.07 18.30
C ILE A 101 18.68 0.74 19.39
N THR A 102 19.77 0.09 19.80
CA THR A 102 20.73 0.67 20.75
C THR A 102 21.39 1.92 20.17
N LEU A 103 21.74 1.89 18.88
CA LEU A 103 22.27 3.06 18.18
C LEU A 103 21.25 4.20 18.10
N ILE A 104 19.99 3.90 17.78
CA ILE A 104 18.89 4.89 17.74
C ILE A 104 18.69 5.52 19.12
N ALA A 105 18.69 4.71 20.18
CA ALA A 105 18.56 5.19 21.56
C ALA A 105 19.72 6.12 21.94
N ALA A 106 20.95 5.82 21.49
CA ALA A 106 22.11 6.67 21.70
C ALA A 106 22.08 7.99 20.90
N ALA A 107 21.39 8.01 19.75
CA ALA A 107 21.19 9.21 18.94
C ALA A 107 20.03 10.11 19.44
N GLN A 108 19.16 9.59 20.32
CA GLN A 108 18.04 10.36 20.88
C GLN A 108 18.55 11.43 21.85
N CYS A 109 18.12 12.68 21.66
CA CYS A 109 18.48 13.80 22.51
C CYS A 109 17.88 13.66 23.94
N ASP A 110 18.44 14.40 24.90
CA ASP A 110 18.00 14.36 26.31
C ASP A 110 16.53 14.74 26.49
N ASP A 111 16.03 15.69 25.69
CA ASP A 111 14.63 16.14 25.67
C ASP A 111 13.65 15.14 25.05
N GLY A 112 14.15 14.06 24.44
CA GLY A 112 13.38 13.04 23.75
C GLY A 112 13.32 13.20 22.23
N TYR A 113 13.84 14.32 21.69
CA TYR A 113 13.88 14.56 20.25
C TYR A 113 14.77 13.53 19.52
N LEU A 114 14.33 13.11 18.32
CA LEU A 114 15.06 12.18 17.47
C LEU A 114 14.84 12.53 15.99
N ASN A 115 15.87 13.07 15.34
CA ASN A 115 15.97 13.23 13.90
C ASN A 115 17.43 13.53 13.56
N THR A 116 18.05 12.78 12.66
CA THR A 116 19.49 12.91 12.39
C THR A 116 19.83 14.19 11.61
N TRP A 117 18.97 14.66 10.70
CA TRP A 117 19.18 15.93 9.98
C TRP A 117 19.28 17.10 10.96
N PHE A 118 18.30 17.24 11.86
CA PHE A 118 18.24 18.32 12.85
C PHE A 118 19.03 18.00 14.14
N THR A 119 19.85 16.96 14.12
CA THR A 119 20.87 16.73 15.16
C THR A 119 22.25 17.04 14.61
N VAL A 120 22.52 16.67 13.35
CA VAL A 120 23.84 16.77 12.73
C VAL A 120 23.99 18.04 11.89
N LYS A 121 23.02 18.33 11.01
CA LYS A 121 23.16 19.34 9.96
C LYS A 121 22.57 20.70 10.33
N ALA A 122 21.39 20.70 10.94
CA ALA A 122 20.65 21.93 11.25
C ALA A 122 20.08 21.94 12.68
N PRO A 123 20.91 21.79 13.74
CA PRO A 123 20.41 21.60 15.10
C PRO A 123 19.57 22.73 15.67
N ALA A 124 19.78 23.97 15.20
CA ALA A 124 19.00 25.14 15.63
C ALA A 124 17.65 25.30 14.91
N GLU A 125 17.34 24.43 13.94
CA GLU A 125 16.19 24.60 13.03
C GLU A 125 15.05 23.58 13.27
N ARG A 126 15.09 22.84 14.39
CA ARG A 126 14.02 21.91 14.79
C ARG A 126 12.65 22.61 14.78
N TRP A 127 11.66 21.97 14.18
CA TRP A 127 10.27 22.43 14.12
C TRP A 127 10.04 23.78 13.43
N THR A 128 10.98 24.24 12.61
CA THR A 128 10.88 25.54 11.90
C THR A 128 10.30 25.43 10.48
N ASN A 129 10.23 24.22 9.93
CA ASN A 129 9.73 23.96 8.57
C ASN A 129 8.97 22.64 8.49
N LEU A 130 7.84 22.56 9.19
CA LEU A 130 6.98 21.38 9.20
C LEU A 130 6.32 21.14 7.85
N ALA A 131 6.12 22.17 7.03
CA ALA A 131 5.57 22.01 5.70
C ALA A 131 6.42 21.11 4.79
N GLU A 132 7.75 21.08 4.98
CA GLU A 132 8.68 20.47 4.02
C GLU A 132 9.66 19.43 4.60
N CYS A 133 9.96 19.48 5.91
CA CYS A 133 11.10 18.77 6.49
C CYS A 133 10.78 17.47 7.26
N HIS A 134 9.54 16.99 7.25
CA HIS A 134 9.19 15.60 7.62
C HIS A 134 9.63 15.16 9.05
N GLU A 135 9.75 16.08 10.01
CA GLU A 135 10.18 15.74 11.37
C GLU A 135 9.15 14.85 12.08
N LEU A 136 7.85 15.14 11.96
CA LEU A 136 6.82 14.29 12.55
C LEU A 136 6.58 13.03 11.71
N TYR A 137 6.81 13.10 10.39
CA TYR A 137 6.78 11.92 9.52
C TYR A 137 7.84 10.87 9.91
N THR A 138 9.09 11.31 10.11
CA THR A 138 10.18 10.42 10.57
C THR A 138 9.90 9.88 11.97
N ALA A 139 9.36 10.72 12.87
CA ALA A 139 8.92 10.28 14.19
C ALA A 139 7.81 9.24 14.12
N GLY A 140 6.81 9.42 13.27
CA GLY A 140 5.69 8.49 13.10
C GLY A 140 6.16 7.11 12.63
N HIS A 141 7.01 7.04 11.61
CA HIS A 141 7.59 5.77 11.19
C HIS A 141 8.43 5.09 12.29
N MET A 142 9.19 5.87 13.07
CA MET A 142 9.94 5.31 14.20
C MET A 142 9.00 4.73 15.27
N ILE A 143 7.88 5.40 15.54
CA ILE A 143 6.83 4.92 16.45
C ILE A 143 6.20 3.62 15.91
N GLU A 144 5.87 3.54 14.62
CA GLU A 144 5.33 2.31 14.02
C GLU A 144 6.29 1.12 14.18
N ALA A 145 7.59 1.34 13.92
CA ALA A 145 8.64 0.34 14.13
C ALA A 145 8.76 -0.08 15.59
N ALA A 146 8.65 0.87 16.52
CA ALA A 146 8.69 0.62 17.96
C ALA A 146 7.53 -0.26 18.43
N VAL A 147 6.32 0.05 17.99
CA VAL A 147 5.11 -0.72 18.31
C VAL A 147 5.22 -2.13 17.74
N ALA A 148 5.61 -2.27 16.47
CA ALA A 148 5.81 -3.56 15.83
C ALA A 148 6.86 -4.41 16.54
N TYR A 149 8.03 -3.84 16.85
CA TYR A 149 9.12 -4.57 17.51
C TYR A 149 8.74 -5.02 18.93
N PHE A 150 8.01 -4.18 19.67
CA PHE A 150 7.47 -4.54 20.98
C PHE A 150 6.45 -5.69 20.87
N GLN A 151 5.51 -5.63 19.93
CA GLN A 151 4.53 -6.69 19.72
C GLN A 151 5.21 -8.01 19.31
N ALA A 152 6.25 -7.94 18.48
CA ALA A 152 6.96 -9.12 17.96
C ALA A 152 7.93 -9.79 18.95
N THR A 153 8.50 -9.03 19.89
CA THR A 153 9.61 -9.53 20.74
C THR A 153 9.37 -9.34 22.24
N GLY A 154 8.40 -8.50 22.62
CA GLY A 154 8.20 -8.03 23.99
C GLY A 154 9.27 -7.04 24.49
N LYS A 155 10.30 -6.72 23.69
CA LYS A 155 11.40 -5.81 24.08
C LYS A 155 10.94 -4.37 24.03
N ARG A 156 11.26 -3.62 25.09
CA ARG A 156 10.77 -2.26 25.30
C ARG A 156 11.72 -1.14 24.86
N THR A 157 12.99 -1.42 24.58
CA THR A 157 13.99 -0.37 24.34
C THR A 157 13.55 0.64 23.27
N LEU A 158 13.10 0.15 22.10
CA LEU A 158 12.60 1.04 21.04
C LEU A 158 11.25 1.67 21.40
N LEU A 159 10.37 0.97 22.11
CA LEU A 159 9.09 1.49 22.59
C LEU A 159 9.29 2.67 23.56
N ASP A 160 10.26 2.57 24.48
CA ASP A 160 10.55 3.61 25.46
C ASP A 160 11.19 4.84 24.76
N VAL A 161 12.03 4.63 23.73
CA VAL A 161 12.51 5.70 22.83
C VAL A 161 11.33 6.40 22.14
N ALA A 162 10.39 5.63 21.59
CA ALA A 162 9.20 6.16 20.93
C ALA A 162 8.28 6.93 21.90
N CYS A 163 8.11 6.46 23.14
CA CYS A 163 7.34 7.18 24.16
C CYS A 163 8.01 8.51 24.52
N ARG A 164 9.33 8.53 24.72
CA ARG A 164 10.07 9.79 24.98
C ARG A 164 9.94 10.78 23.82
N LEU A 165 9.96 10.28 22.58
CA LEU A 165 9.75 11.09 21.38
C LEU A 165 8.32 11.64 21.31
N ALA A 166 7.30 10.79 21.54
CA ALA A 166 5.91 11.21 21.58
C ALA A 166 5.64 12.23 22.70
N ASP A 167 6.23 12.04 23.88
CA ASP A 167 6.14 12.98 25.00
C ASP A 167 6.81 14.32 24.68
N HIS A 168 7.92 14.30 23.93
CA HIS A 168 8.55 15.52 23.41
C HIS A 168 7.63 16.25 22.44
N ILE A 169 7.04 15.54 21.49
CA ILE A 169 6.10 16.12 20.51
C ILE A 169 4.88 16.70 21.22
N ASP A 170 4.29 15.99 22.19
CA ASP A 170 3.15 16.46 23.00
C ASP A 170 3.47 17.74 23.80
N ARG A 171 4.72 17.92 24.25
CA ARG A 171 5.15 19.20 24.86
C ARG A 171 5.25 20.33 23.85
N VAL A 172 5.73 20.05 22.64
CA VAL A 172 5.98 21.06 21.60
C VAL A 172 4.70 21.49 20.89
N PHE A 173 3.77 20.57 20.64
CA PHE A 173 2.59 20.79 19.80
C PHE A 173 1.30 20.71 20.60
N GLY A 174 0.37 21.64 20.35
CA GLY A 174 -0.90 21.66 21.03
C GLY A 174 -1.53 23.05 21.12
N PRO A 175 -2.64 23.19 21.87
CA PRO A 175 -3.38 24.43 22.00
C PRO A 175 -2.78 25.41 23.04
N GLY A 176 -1.72 25.03 23.76
CA GLY A 176 -1.10 25.85 24.79
C GLY A 176 -0.41 27.10 24.25
N VAL A 177 -0.28 28.13 25.09
CA VAL A 177 0.31 29.44 24.71
C VAL A 177 1.76 29.31 24.22
N ASP A 178 2.53 28.39 24.81
CA ASP A 178 3.94 28.14 24.47
C ASP A 178 4.13 26.99 23.48
N GLN A 179 3.03 26.43 22.94
CA GLN A 179 3.06 25.33 21.98
C GLN A 179 2.94 25.85 20.54
N LEU A 180 3.48 25.08 19.60
CA LEU A 180 3.36 25.36 18.17
C LEU A 180 1.99 24.88 17.66
N PRO A 181 1.20 25.75 16.99
CA PRO A 181 -0.07 25.36 16.39
C PRO A 181 0.11 24.70 15.00
N GLY A 182 1.14 23.87 14.87
CA GLY A 182 1.58 23.25 13.62
C GLY A 182 1.29 21.76 13.49
N TYR A 183 1.43 21.28 12.25
CA TYR A 183 1.26 19.89 11.83
C TYR A 183 2.18 19.64 10.64
N ASP A 184 2.54 18.38 10.38
CA ASP A 184 3.49 18.04 9.32
C ASP A 184 2.86 18.17 7.92
N GLY A 185 3.68 18.62 6.97
CA GLY A 185 3.41 18.61 5.54
C GLY A 185 3.20 17.22 4.98
N HIS A 186 3.71 16.17 5.63
CA HIS A 186 3.46 14.77 5.32
C HIS A 186 2.79 14.05 6.51
N PRO A 187 1.47 13.80 6.46
CA PRO A 187 0.77 12.95 7.43
C PRO A 187 1.41 11.57 7.57
N GLU A 188 1.50 11.08 8.81
CA GLU A 188 2.08 9.78 9.22
C GLU A 188 2.07 9.69 10.76
N ILE A 189 2.37 10.81 11.44
CA ILE A 189 2.37 10.84 12.91
C ILE A 189 0.98 10.51 13.50
N GLU A 190 -0.09 10.86 12.78
CA GLU A 190 -1.46 10.65 13.19
C GLU A 190 -1.78 9.15 13.32
N LEU A 191 -1.42 8.34 12.32
CA LEU A 191 -1.66 6.89 12.37
C LEU A 191 -0.74 6.20 13.38
N ALA A 192 0.49 6.69 13.53
CA ALA A 192 1.49 6.10 14.41
C ALA A 192 1.18 6.32 15.90
N LEU A 193 0.82 7.55 16.28
CA LEU A 193 0.42 7.86 17.66
C LEU A 193 -0.83 7.10 18.09
N MET A 194 -1.77 6.83 17.18
CA MET A 194 -2.92 5.98 17.49
C MET A 194 -2.50 4.54 17.80
N ARG A 195 -1.53 3.98 17.07
CA ARG A 195 -0.96 2.65 17.38
C ARG A 195 -0.21 2.66 18.71
N LEU A 196 0.56 3.72 18.99
CA LEU A 196 1.26 3.89 20.26
C LEU A 196 0.27 3.98 21.44
N PHE A 197 -0.85 4.68 21.26
CA PHE A 197 -1.93 4.74 22.23
C PHE A 197 -2.50 3.35 22.54
N GLU A 198 -2.77 2.51 21.53
CA GLU A 198 -3.32 1.17 21.75
C GLU A 198 -2.41 0.28 22.62
N VAL A 199 -1.09 0.40 22.49
CA VAL A 199 -0.14 -0.41 23.27
C VAL A 199 0.28 0.21 24.62
N THR A 200 0.12 1.52 24.80
CA THR A 200 0.52 2.22 26.05
C THR A 200 -0.65 2.59 26.94
N GLY A 201 -1.84 2.80 26.39
CA GLY A 201 -2.99 3.38 27.09
C GLY A 201 -2.86 4.87 27.40
N GLU A 202 -1.81 5.55 26.93
CA GLU A 202 -1.56 6.97 27.21
C GLU A 202 -2.48 7.87 26.37
N THR A 203 -3.52 8.42 27.00
CA THR A 203 -4.55 9.20 26.32
C THR A 203 -4.03 10.48 25.68
N ARG A 204 -2.92 11.05 26.17
CA ARG A 204 -2.29 12.24 25.55
C ARG A 204 -1.94 12.01 24.09
N TYR A 205 -1.49 10.81 23.72
CA TYR A 205 -1.16 10.48 22.32
C TYR A 205 -2.38 10.53 21.40
N ARG A 206 -3.52 9.99 21.84
CA ARG A 206 -4.79 10.10 21.10
C ARG A 206 -5.27 11.54 21.00
N ASP A 207 -5.19 12.29 22.10
CA ASP A 207 -5.67 13.68 22.14
C ASP A 207 -4.82 14.59 21.24
N LEU A 208 -3.51 14.33 21.18
CA LEU A 208 -2.59 14.98 20.25
C LEU A 208 -2.94 14.68 18.78
N VAL A 209 -3.32 13.43 18.45
CA VAL A 209 -3.82 13.10 17.09
C VAL A 209 -5.08 13.87 16.76
N ALA A 210 -6.04 13.92 17.68
CA ALA A 210 -7.27 14.70 17.48
C ALA A 210 -6.95 16.18 17.21
N TRP A 211 -5.98 16.73 17.95
CA TRP A 211 -5.52 18.09 17.75
C TRP A 211 -4.86 18.29 16.38
N PHE A 212 -3.91 17.43 15.95
CA PHE A 212 -3.29 17.54 14.61
C PHE A 212 -4.31 17.50 13.48
N VAL A 213 -5.31 16.61 13.58
CA VAL A 213 -6.38 16.46 12.57
C VAL A 213 -7.25 17.72 12.49
N GLU A 214 -7.67 18.26 13.63
CA GLU A 214 -8.55 19.44 13.67
C GLU A 214 -7.80 20.75 13.35
N GLN A 215 -6.50 20.82 13.66
CA GLN A 215 -5.66 21.97 13.38
C GLN A 215 -5.34 22.09 11.88
N ARG A 216 -5.27 20.96 11.15
CA ARG A 216 -4.92 20.90 9.73
C ARG A 216 -5.90 21.69 8.86
N GLY A 217 -5.38 22.73 8.19
CA GLY A 217 -6.12 23.57 7.25
C GLY A 217 -6.91 24.73 7.88
N THR A 218 -6.73 24.97 9.17
CA THR A 218 -7.33 26.12 9.87
C THR A 218 -6.70 27.46 9.46
N GLN A 219 -7.36 28.57 9.86
CA GLN A 219 -6.90 29.93 9.61
C GLN A 219 -6.63 30.67 10.94
N PRO A 220 -5.59 31.53 11.03
CA PRO A 220 -4.57 31.80 10.02
C PRO A 220 -3.71 30.57 9.74
N HIS A 221 -3.34 30.36 8.47
CA HIS A 221 -2.70 29.12 8.05
C HIS A 221 -1.29 28.96 8.63
N PHE A 222 -1.04 27.82 9.29
CA PHE A 222 0.21 27.57 9.98
C PHE A 222 1.44 27.65 9.04
N TYR A 223 1.39 27.03 7.85
CA TYR A 223 2.51 27.07 6.89
C TYR A 223 2.89 28.50 6.45
N ASP A 224 1.92 29.42 6.39
CA ASP A 224 2.23 30.82 6.05
C ASP A 224 2.98 31.47 7.23
N THR A 225 2.52 31.20 8.45
CA THR A 225 3.13 31.72 9.68
C THR A 225 4.55 31.19 9.87
N GLU A 226 4.80 29.89 9.71
CA GLU A 226 6.15 29.34 9.81
C GLU A 226 7.06 29.81 8.67
N PHE A 227 6.54 29.96 7.44
CA PHE A 227 7.29 30.46 6.29
C PHE A 227 7.75 31.90 6.49
N GLU A 228 6.88 32.77 6.99
CA GLU A 228 7.23 34.15 7.36
C GLU A 228 8.27 34.19 8.48
N LYS A 229 8.09 33.37 9.54
CA LYS A 229 9.03 33.30 10.67
C LYS A 229 10.43 32.87 10.25
N ARG A 230 10.58 31.99 9.25
CA ARG A 230 11.88 31.57 8.70
C ARG A 230 12.40 32.45 7.56
N GLY A 231 11.86 33.67 7.41
CA GLY A 231 12.33 34.66 6.44
C GLY A 231 12.05 34.30 4.99
N GLY A 232 11.05 33.47 4.72
CA GLY A 232 10.66 33.07 3.37
C GLY A 232 11.59 32.05 2.70
N THR A 233 12.35 31.29 3.49
CA THR A 233 13.19 30.18 3.01
C THR A 233 12.37 28.90 2.82
N TRP A 234 12.76 28.05 1.87
CA TRP A 234 12.12 26.77 1.58
C TRP A 234 13.17 25.70 1.28
N HIS A 235 12.84 24.43 1.52
CA HIS A 235 13.77 23.29 1.47
C HIS A 235 13.91 22.71 0.05
N TRP A 236 12.83 22.72 -0.75
CA TRP A 236 12.80 22.09 -2.07
C TRP A 236 12.88 23.10 -3.24
N PRO A 237 14.09 23.60 -3.63
CA PRO A 237 14.24 24.66 -4.63
C PRO A 237 13.84 24.27 -6.06
N ASN A 238 13.93 22.98 -6.39
CA ASN A 238 13.78 22.49 -7.77
C ASN A 238 12.32 22.33 -8.23
N HIS A 239 11.34 22.56 -7.36
CA HIS A 239 9.91 22.32 -7.64
C HIS A 239 9.09 23.61 -7.74
N GLY A 240 9.77 24.77 -7.78
CA GLY A 240 9.18 26.09 -7.76
C GLY A 240 9.23 26.75 -6.38
N THR A 241 9.04 28.06 -6.35
CA THR A 241 9.24 28.88 -5.14
C THR A 241 8.22 28.56 -4.05
N ALA A 242 8.68 27.92 -2.97
CA ALA A 242 7.88 27.56 -1.78
C ALA A 242 6.57 26.85 -2.14
N TRP A 243 6.65 25.90 -3.08
CA TRP A 243 5.47 25.31 -3.70
C TRP A 243 4.61 24.52 -2.69
N MET A 244 5.18 23.79 -1.74
CA MET A 244 4.43 23.05 -0.70
C MET A 244 3.71 23.98 0.28
N VAL A 245 4.27 25.17 0.53
CA VAL A 245 3.61 26.21 1.36
C VAL A 245 2.42 26.82 0.60
N LYS A 246 2.59 27.06 -0.71
CA LYS A 246 1.59 27.73 -1.55
C LYS A 246 0.47 26.80 -2.01
N ASP A 247 0.80 25.58 -2.42
CA ASP A 247 -0.15 24.55 -2.85
C ASP A 247 -0.58 23.70 -1.65
N LYS A 248 -1.42 24.27 -0.80
CA LYS A 248 -1.89 23.63 0.44
C LYS A 248 -2.71 22.37 0.19
N ALA A 249 -3.23 22.18 -1.03
CA ALA A 249 -3.95 20.96 -1.40
C ALA A 249 -3.00 19.75 -1.44
N TYR A 250 -1.73 19.95 -1.81
CA TYR A 250 -0.70 18.91 -1.82
C TYR A 250 -0.59 18.13 -0.50
N SER A 251 -0.70 18.82 0.64
CA SER A 251 -0.64 18.25 2.01
C SER A 251 -2.00 18.14 2.70
N GLN A 252 -3.11 18.17 1.93
CA GLN A 252 -4.48 18.13 2.44
C GLN A 252 -4.74 19.21 3.53
N ALA A 253 -4.11 20.38 3.40
CA ALA A 253 -4.16 21.48 4.35
C ALA A 253 -4.83 22.75 3.77
N HIS A 254 -5.49 22.63 2.61
CA HIS A 254 -6.17 23.76 1.97
C HIS A 254 -7.45 24.20 2.70
N ALA A 255 -8.06 23.28 3.47
CA ALA A 255 -9.24 23.51 4.31
C ALA A 255 -9.27 22.47 5.45
N PRO A 256 -10.01 22.71 6.54
CA PRO A 256 -10.29 21.69 7.54
C PRO A 256 -10.88 20.42 6.90
N LEU A 257 -10.54 19.24 7.43
CA LEU A 257 -10.90 17.96 6.81
C LEU A 257 -12.42 17.78 6.60
N SER A 258 -13.22 18.31 7.52
CA SER A 258 -14.69 18.28 7.44
C SER A 258 -15.27 19.07 6.27
N GLU A 259 -14.47 19.93 5.63
CA GLU A 259 -14.86 20.77 4.49
C GLU A 259 -14.30 20.26 3.14
N GLN A 260 -13.40 19.28 3.15
CA GLN A 260 -12.76 18.78 1.93
C GLN A 260 -13.62 17.71 1.25
N ASP A 261 -14.15 17.91 0.05
CA ASP A 261 -15.06 16.93 -0.59
C ASP A 261 -14.40 15.86 -1.47
N THR A 262 -13.13 16.06 -1.85
CA THR A 262 -12.43 15.23 -2.84
C THR A 262 -11.07 14.76 -2.33
N ALA A 263 -10.66 13.57 -2.77
CA ALA A 263 -9.27 13.13 -2.61
C ALA A 263 -8.38 13.98 -3.54
N ILE A 264 -7.52 14.81 -2.96
CA ILE A 264 -6.68 15.76 -3.69
C ILE A 264 -5.26 15.79 -3.10
N GLY A 265 -4.31 16.29 -3.89
CA GLY A 265 -2.91 16.40 -3.47
C GLY A 265 -2.20 15.07 -3.53
N HIS A 266 -1.07 14.99 -2.83
CA HIS A 266 -0.20 13.82 -2.86
C HIS A 266 -0.92 12.56 -2.36
N ALA A 267 -0.81 11.47 -3.13
CA ALA A 267 -1.61 10.27 -2.88
C ALA A 267 -1.28 9.60 -1.53
N VAL A 268 0.01 9.40 -1.21
CA VAL A 268 0.44 8.80 0.08
C VAL A 268 0.02 9.64 1.28
N ARG A 269 0.26 10.97 1.25
CA ARG A 269 -0.14 11.90 2.31
C ARG A 269 -1.63 11.78 2.62
N PHE A 270 -2.46 11.75 1.58
CA PHE A 270 -3.90 11.58 1.74
C PHE A 270 -4.24 10.26 2.44
N VAL A 271 -3.76 9.12 1.97
CA VAL A 271 -4.13 7.82 2.57
C VAL A 271 -3.55 7.63 3.97
N TYR A 272 -2.40 8.19 4.28
CA TYR A 272 -1.83 8.16 5.64
C TYR A 272 -2.65 9.02 6.60
N LEU A 273 -3.01 10.25 6.20
CA LEU A 273 -3.91 11.10 6.97
C LEU A 273 -5.23 10.37 7.26
N MET A 274 -5.86 9.84 6.21
CA MET A 274 -7.15 9.18 6.34
C MET A 274 -7.08 7.88 7.15
N THR A 275 -5.93 7.18 7.15
CA THR A 275 -5.68 6.04 8.04
C THR A 275 -5.70 6.48 9.51
N GLY A 276 -5.00 7.57 9.85
CA GLY A 276 -5.00 8.13 11.20
C GLY A 276 -6.38 8.62 11.64
N VAL A 277 -7.10 9.31 10.75
CA VAL A 277 -8.46 9.83 11.02
C VAL A 277 -9.46 8.69 11.23
N ALA A 278 -9.43 7.65 10.39
CA ALA A 278 -10.29 6.48 10.54
C ALA A 278 -10.02 5.76 11.88
N HIS A 279 -8.75 5.65 12.24
CA HIS A 279 -8.35 5.06 13.52
C HIS A 279 -8.87 5.89 14.70
N LEU A 280 -8.70 7.21 14.66
CA LEU A 280 -9.24 8.14 15.66
C LEU A 280 -10.76 8.04 15.76
N ALA A 281 -11.48 8.06 14.62
CA ALA A 281 -12.93 7.99 14.57
C ALA A 281 -13.46 6.72 15.25
N ARG A 282 -12.82 5.57 15.00
CA ARG A 282 -13.14 4.28 15.64
C ARG A 282 -13.02 4.34 17.16
N LEU A 283 -11.85 4.74 17.66
CA LEU A 283 -11.54 4.70 19.10
C LEU A 283 -12.28 5.78 19.89
N ALA A 284 -12.52 6.95 19.29
CA ALA A 284 -13.28 8.03 19.90
C ALA A 284 -14.81 7.85 19.76
N GLY A 285 -15.28 6.95 18.88
CA GLY A 285 -16.71 6.86 18.54
C GLY A 285 -17.24 8.11 17.84
N ASP A 286 -16.39 8.79 17.06
CA ASP A 286 -16.72 10.06 16.39
C ASP A 286 -17.39 9.81 15.04
N GLU A 287 -18.73 9.87 15.03
CA GLU A 287 -19.53 9.67 13.82
C GLU A 287 -19.27 10.73 12.75
N ARG A 288 -18.92 11.97 13.12
CA ARG A 288 -18.62 13.03 12.15
C ARG A 288 -17.37 12.68 11.36
N LYS A 289 -16.28 12.31 12.06
CA LYS A 289 -15.04 11.86 11.40
C LYS A 289 -15.24 10.59 10.59
N ARG A 290 -16.07 9.66 11.08
CA ARG A 290 -16.43 8.47 10.30
C ARG A 290 -17.08 8.84 8.97
N GLN A 291 -17.98 9.82 8.96
CA GLN A 291 -18.60 10.33 7.73
C GLN A 291 -17.59 11.04 6.82
N ASP A 292 -16.64 11.80 7.37
CA ASP A 292 -15.56 12.41 6.59
C ASP A 292 -14.69 11.35 5.90
N CYS A 293 -14.31 10.28 6.63
CA CYS A 293 -13.63 9.12 6.06
C CYS A 293 -14.44 8.45 4.95
N LEU A 294 -15.73 8.21 5.18
CA LEU A 294 -16.60 7.59 4.17
C LEU A 294 -16.72 8.46 2.93
N ARG A 295 -16.95 9.76 3.07
CA ARG A 295 -17.11 10.71 1.97
C ARG A 295 -15.87 10.76 1.08
N LEU A 296 -14.69 10.89 1.68
CA LEU A 296 -13.40 10.92 0.97
C LEU A 296 -13.04 9.55 0.39
N TRP A 297 -13.34 8.45 1.09
CA TRP A 297 -13.22 7.10 0.54
C TRP A 297 -14.06 6.93 -0.73
N GLN A 298 -15.33 7.36 -0.71
CA GLN A 298 -16.23 7.22 -1.87
C GLN A 298 -15.75 8.03 -3.07
N ASN A 299 -15.20 9.23 -2.86
CA ASN A 299 -14.62 10.00 -3.96
C ASN A 299 -13.43 9.24 -4.58
N MET A 300 -12.45 8.85 -3.75
CA MET A 300 -11.26 8.13 -4.21
C MET A 300 -11.63 6.80 -4.91
N ALA A 301 -12.34 5.91 -4.22
CA ALA A 301 -12.59 4.55 -4.69
C ALA A 301 -13.50 4.49 -5.93
N ARG A 302 -14.40 5.45 -6.12
CA ARG A 302 -15.35 5.45 -7.26
C ARG A 302 -14.92 6.31 -8.45
N ARG A 303 -13.99 7.25 -8.25
CA ARG A 303 -13.68 8.27 -9.27
C ARG A 303 -12.20 8.39 -9.58
N GLN A 304 -11.31 7.99 -8.67
CA GLN A 304 -9.87 8.23 -8.79
C GLN A 304 -9.02 6.99 -8.47
N LEU A 305 -9.58 5.79 -8.64
CA LEU A 305 -8.93 4.50 -8.42
C LEU A 305 -8.72 3.77 -9.76
N TYR A 306 -7.47 3.38 -10.04
CA TYR A 306 -7.16 2.56 -11.21
C TYR A 306 -7.65 1.11 -11.03
N ILE A 307 -7.89 0.40 -12.14
CA ILE A 307 -8.31 -1.02 -12.10
C ILE A 307 -7.31 -1.92 -11.35
N THR A 308 -6.06 -1.51 -11.24
CA THR A 308 -4.97 -2.17 -10.49
C THR A 308 -4.96 -1.84 -9.00
N GLY A 309 -5.86 -0.97 -8.52
CA GLY A 309 -5.81 -0.47 -7.14
C GLY A 309 -4.72 0.59 -6.91
N GLY A 310 -4.12 1.11 -7.98
CA GLY A 310 -3.26 2.29 -7.96
C GLY A 310 -4.07 3.58 -7.74
N ILE A 311 -3.46 4.56 -7.07
CA ILE A 311 -3.97 5.94 -6.90
C ILE A 311 -2.84 6.94 -7.18
N GLY A 312 -3.20 8.14 -7.61
CA GLY A 312 -2.26 9.16 -8.10
C GLY A 312 -2.12 9.09 -9.63
N SER A 313 -2.79 10.01 -10.32
CA SER A 313 -2.93 10.02 -11.78
C SER A 313 -1.89 10.90 -12.48
N GLN A 314 -1.14 11.71 -11.74
CA GLN A 314 -0.13 12.62 -12.30
C GLN A 314 1.19 12.57 -11.53
N SER A 315 2.29 12.71 -12.27
CA SER A 315 3.64 12.75 -11.70
C SER A 315 3.94 14.04 -10.96
N ARG A 316 3.34 15.15 -11.39
CA ARG A 316 3.48 16.42 -10.68
C ARG A 316 2.85 16.31 -9.29
N GLY A 317 3.69 16.33 -8.27
CA GLY A 317 3.28 16.19 -6.88
C GLY A 317 2.79 14.79 -6.52
N GLU A 318 3.00 13.78 -7.38
CA GLU A 318 2.66 12.38 -7.05
C GLU A 318 1.19 12.24 -6.60
N ALA A 319 0.33 12.98 -7.31
CA ALA A 319 -0.93 13.46 -6.77
C ALA A 319 -2.14 12.86 -7.49
N PHE A 320 -3.28 12.91 -6.80
CA PHE A 320 -4.57 12.94 -7.44
C PHE A 320 -4.66 14.12 -8.42
N SER A 321 -5.45 13.97 -9.49
CA SER A 321 -5.79 15.07 -10.40
C SER A 321 -7.23 15.50 -10.16
N HIS A 322 -8.19 14.93 -10.88
CA HIS A 322 -9.62 15.14 -10.69
C HIS A 322 -10.42 13.88 -10.99
N ASP A 323 -11.71 13.91 -10.63
CA ASP A 323 -12.65 12.81 -10.87
C ASP A 323 -12.57 12.30 -12.32
N TYR A 324 -12.38 10.98 -12.47
CA TYR A 324 -12.33 10.23 -13.73
C TYR A 324 -11.15 10.50 -14.66
N ASP A 325 -10.16 11.32 -14.26
CA ASP A 325 -8.91 11.49 -15.00
C ASP A 325 -7.90 10.41 -14.61
N LEU A 326 -7.93 9.30 -15.36
CA LEU A 326 -7.11 8.11 -15.15
C LEU A 326 -6.33 7.76 -16.44
N PRO A 327 -5.32 8.56 -16.83
CA PRO A 327 -4.43 8.22 -17.95
C PRO A 327 -3.67 6.93 -17.66
N ASN A 328 -3.41 6.10 -18.67
CA ASN A 328 -2.76 4.78 -18.48
C ASN A 328 -1.24 4.84 -18.57
N ASP A 329 -0.74 5.75 -19.41
CA ASP A 329 0.65 5.93 -19.83
C ASP A 329 1.38 7.00 -19.02
N THR A 330 0.67 8.06 -18.60
CA THR A 330 1.24 9.13 -17.77
C THR A 330 0.90 9.02 -16.27
N VAL A 331 0.24 7.94 -15.87
CA VAL A 331 -0.11 7.61 -14.48
C VAL A 331 1.10 7.68 -13.55
N TYR A 332 0.86 7.94 -12.26
CA TYR A 332 1.86 7.75 -11.22
C TYR A 332 1.69 6.42 -10.47
N ALA A 333 0.51 6.17 -9.90
CA ALA A 333 0.17 4.92 -9.21
C ALA A 333 1.31 4.39 -8.32
N GLU A 334 1.76 5.23 -7.39
CA GLU A 334 2.91 4.93 -6.55
C GLU A 334 2.69 3.66 -5.71
N SER A 335 3.72 2.81 -5.60
CA SER A 335 3.67 1.60 -4.76
C SER A 335 3.29 1.92 -3.30
N CYS A 336 3.86 2.98 -2.70
CA CYS A 336 3.50 3.42 -1.35
C CYS A 336 2.04 3.87 -1.23
N ALA A 337 1.47 4.47 -2.27
CA ALA A 337 0.10 4.96 -2.21
C ALA A 337 -0.89 3.80 -2.19
N SER A 338 -0.63 2.70 -2.92
CA SER A 338 -1.42 1.47 -2.81
C SER A 338 -1.24 0.77 -1.46
N ILE A 339 -0.06 0.84 -0.83
CA ILE A 339 0.15 0.31 0.52
C ILE A 339 -0.64 1.12 1.55
N GLY A 340 -0.55 2.46 1.50
CA GLY A 340 -1.34 3.34 2.36
C GLY A 340 -2.84 3.20 2.13
N LEU A 341 -3.28 2.94 0.89
CA LEU A 341 -4.66 2.60 0.58
C LEU A 341 -5.11 1.33 1.31
N MET A 342 -4.26 0.29 1.37
CA MET A 342 -4.57 -0.92 2.15
C MET A 342 -4.65 -0.62 3.66
N MET A 343 -3.76 0.23 4.19
CA MET A 343 -3.82 0.67 5.59
C MET A 343 -5.12 1.41 5.88
N PHE A 344 -5.53 2.32 5.00
CA PHE A 344 -6.79 3.03 5.12
C PHE A 344 -8.00 2.07 5.04
N ALA A 345 -8.00 1.17 4.06
CA ALA A 345 -9.05 0.17 3.90
C ALA A 345 -9.20 -0.74 5.13
N ARG A 346 -8.08 -1.16 5.74
CA ARG A 346 -8.07 -1.89 7.00
C ARG A 346 -8.76 -1.09 8.10
N ARG A 347 -8.41 0.18 8.31
CA ARG A 347 -9.07 1.01 9.34
C ARG A 347 -10.55 1.26 9.05
N MET A 348 -10.95 1.33 7.79
CA MET A 348 -12.37 1.38 7.41
C MET A 348 -13.12 0.08 7.78
N LEU A 349 -12.52 -1.10 7.54
CA LEU A 349 -13.10 -2.41 7.95
C LEU A 349 -13.24 -2.54 9.47
N GLU A 350 -12.27 -2.01 10.22
CA GLU A 350 -12.30 -1.99 11.69
C GLU A 350 -13.40 -1.05 12.23
N MET A 351 -13.80 -0.03 11.47
CA MET A 351 -14.97 0.80 11.80
C MET A 351 -16.28 0.13 11.41
N GLU A 352 -16.33 -0.46 10.22
CA GLU A 352 -17.53 -1.02 9.62
C GLU A 352 -17.20 -2.17 8.64
N GLY A 353 -17.74 -3.35 8.90
CA GLY A 353 -17.57 -4.54 8.05
C GLY A 353 -18.32 -4.45 6.73
N ASP A 354 -17.84 -3.62 5.80
CA ASP A 354 -18.35 -3.45 4.45
C ASP A 354 -17.32 -3.96 3.43
N SER A 355 -17.75 -4.85 2.52
CA SER A 355 -16.84 -5.56 1.61
C SER A 355 -16.13 -4.62 0.66
N GLN A 356 -16.71 -3.44 0.37
CA GLN A 356 -16.11 -2.48 -0.55
C GLN A 356 -14.68 -2.08 -0.16
N TYR A 357 -14.37 -2.06 1.14
CA TYR A 357 -13.04 -1.77 1.66
C TYR A 357 -12.09 -2.93 1.36
N ALA A 358 -12.53 -4.16 1.63
CA ALA A 358 -11.76 -5.37 1.38
C ALA A 358 -11.58 -5.67 -0.11
N ASP A 359 -12.54 -5.32 -0.96
CA ASP A 359 -12.44 -5.47 -2.42
C ASP A 359 -11.38 -4.52 -3.00
N VAL A 360 -11.32 -3.26 -2.53
CA VAL A 360 -10.26 -2.32 -2.89
C VAL A 360 -8.90 -2.76 -2.34
N MET A 361 -8.85 -3.24 -1.10
CA MET A 361 -7.65 -3.79 -0.48
C MET A 361 -7.11 -5.01 -1.25
N GLU A 362 -7.98 -5.95 -1.63
CA GLU A 362 -7.63 -7.13 -2.44
C GLU A 362 -7.10 -6.71 -3.81
N ARG A 363 -7.76 -5.74 -4.45
CA ARG A 363 -7.33 -5.19 -5.75
C ARG A 363 -5.94 -4.57 -5.67
N ALA A 364 -5.68 -3.73 -4.67
CA ALA A 364 -4.36 -3.11 -4.47
C ALA A 364 -3.28 -4.17 -4.19
N LEU A 365 -3.57 -5.15 -3.32
CA LEU A 365 -2.65 -6.22 -2.96
C LEU A 365 -2.22 -7.02 -4.20
N TYR A 366 -3.17 -7.68 -4.87
CA TYR A 366 -2.87 -8.64 -5.94
C TYR A 366 -2.41 -8.00 -7.25
N ASN A 367 -2.45 -6.67 -7.34
CA ASN A 367 -2.03 -5.93 -8.52
C ASN A 367 -0.89 -4.96 -8.16
N THR A 368 -1.16 -3.72 -7.74
CA THR A 368 -0.10 -2.69 -7.64
C THR A 368 0.96 -3.02 -6.59
N VAL A 369 0.58 -3.54 -5.43
CA VAL A 369 1.55 -3.89 -4.37
C VAL A 369 2.49 -5.00 -4.82
N LEU A 370 1.97 -6.12 -5.31
CA LEU A 370 2.81 -7.20 -5.85
C LEU A 370 3.56 -6.75 -7.12
N GLY A 371 2.97 -5.87 -7.92
CA GLY A 371 3.57 -5.28 -9.12
C GLY A 371 4.74 -4.35 -8.82
N GLY A 372 4.78 -3.76 -7.63
CA GLY A 372 5.86 -2.88 -7.17
C GLY A 372 7.20 -3.58 -6.96
N MET A 373 7.26 -4.92 -6.94
CA MET A 373 8.48 -5.69 -6.72
C MET A 373 8.67 -6.77 -7.80
N ALA A 374 9.90 -6.93 -8.27
CA ALA A 374 10.26 -8.01 -9.17
C ALA A 374 10.14 -9.36 -8.47
N LEU A 375 9.98 -10.43 -9.25
CA LEU A 375 9.88 -11.79 -8.71
C LEU A 375 11.18 -12.27 -8.05
N ASP A 376 12.29 -11.54 -8.24
CA ASP A 376 13.58 -11.79 -7.60
C ASP A 376 13.77 -11.08 -6.25
N GLY A 377 12.87 -10.16 -5.87
CA GLY A 377 12.94 -9.37 -4.63
C GLY A 377 14.07 -8.34 -4.58
N LYS A 378 14.72 -8.02 -5.71
CA LYS A 378 15.89 -7.10 -5.76
C LYS A 378 15.67 -5.88 -6.64
N HIS A 379 14.57 -5.84 -7.37
CA HIS A 379 14.20 -4.70 -8.21
C HIS A 379 12.77 -4.24 -7.90
N PHE A 380 12.53 -2.93 -7.91
CA PHE A 380 11.30 -2.29 -7.50
C PHE A 380 10.83 -1.23 -8.50
N PHE A 381 9.52 -1.04 -8.56
CA PHE A 381 8.91 0.13 -9.16
C PHE A 381 8.52 1.14 -8.08
N TYR A 382 8.82 2.40 -8.35
CA TYR A 382 8.18 3.53 -7.67
C TYR A 382 6.80 3.77 -8.29
N VAL A 383 6.78 3.96 -9.61
CA VAL A 383 5.62 4.25 -10.46
C VAL A 383 5.13 2.98 -11.16
N ASN A 384 3.81 2.75 -11.18
CA ASN A 384 3.22 1.51 -11.71
C ASN A 384 2.28 1.78 -12.91
N PRO A 385 2.81 1.85 -14.14
CA PRO A 385 2.03 2.18 -15.33
C PRO A 385 1.07 1.07 -15.79
N LEU A 386 0.02 1.49 -16.52
CA LEU A 386 -0.96 0.57 -17.15
C LEU A 386 -0.74 0.46 -18.67
N GLU A 387 0.10 1.32 -19.24
CA GLU A 387 0.53 1.30 -20.64
C GLU A 387 1.99 1.78 -20.74
N ILE A 388 2.82 1.06 -21.48
CA ILE A 388 4.25 1.36 -21.67
C ILE A 388 4.62 1.21 -23.14
N GLN A 389 5.30 2.24 -23.66
CA GLN A 389 5.96 2.22 -24.97
C GLN A 389 7.42 2.67 -24.80
N PRO A 390 8.38 1.75 -24.64
CA PRO A 390 9.75 2.09 -24.24
C PRO A 390 10.43 3.08 -25.20
N ARG A 391 10.15 2.97 -26.51
CA ARG A 391 10.70 3.85 -27.55
C ARG A 391 10.42 5.34 -27.31
N SER A 392 9.32 5.69 -26.66
CA SER A 392 8.90 7.08 -26.44
C SER A 392 9.48 7.70 -25.17
N LEU A 393 9.89 6.88 -24.19
CA LEU A 393 10.30 7.34 -22.87
C LEU A 393 11.52 8.28 -22.90
N PRO A 394 12.62 7.99 -23.64
CA PRO A 394 13.82 8.84 -23.61
C PRO A 394 13.65 10.20 -24.29
N PHE A 395 12.58 10.41 -25.05
CA PHE A 395 12.41 11.56 -25.94
C PHE A 395 11.23 12.47 -25.57
N ASN A 396 10.44 12.11 -24.55
CA ASN A 396 9.27 12.89 -24.14
C ASN A 396 9.22 13.01 -22.61
N HIS A 397 9.48 14.22 -22.13
CA HIS A 397 9.56 14.57 -20.71
C HIS A 397 8.28 14.36 -19.90
N VAL A 398 7.14 14.16 -20.57
CA VAL A 398 5.91 13.75 -19.88
C VAL A 398 6.06 12.36 -19.23
N TYR A 399 7.04 11.56 -19.66
CA TYR A 399 7.30 10.22 -19.16
C TYR A 399 8.59 10.09 -18.33
N ASP A 400 9.22 11.19 -17.91
CA ASP A 400 10.49 11.14 -17.14
C ASP A 400 10.36 10.33 -15.82
N HIS A 401 9.15 10.22 -15.27
CA HIS A 401 8.85 9.43 -14.07
C HIS A 401 8.59 7.94 -14.35
N ILE A 402 8.46 7.55 -15.61
CA ILE A 402 8.07 6.20 -16.03
C ILE A 402 9.31 5.39 -16.37
N GLN A 403 9.41 4.20 -15.79
CA GLN A 403 10.51 3.29 -16.00
C GLN A 403 9.98 2.01 -16.66
N PRO A 404 10.57 1.54 -17.76
CA PRO A 404 10.05 0.38 -18.48
C PRO A 404 10.41 -0.95 -17.79
N VAL A 405 11.36 -0.91 -16.84
CA VAL A 405 11.81 -2.04 -16.03
C VAL A 405 11.99 -1.61 -14.57
N ARG A 406 11.87 -2.56 -13.65
CA ARG A 406 12.11 -2.31 -12.23
C ARG A 406 13.58 -1.98 -11.97
N GLN A 407 13.83 -1.07 -11.05
CA GLN A 407 15.15 -0.57 -10.69
C GLN A 407 15.64 -1.19 -9.37
N ARG A 408 16.93 -1.17 -9.08
CA ARG A 408 17.51 -1.71 -7.84
C ARG A 408 17.11 -0.90 -6.60
N TRP A 409 17.98 0.00 -6.16
CA TRP A 409 17.74 0.98 -5.12
C TRP A 409 17.84 2.36 -5.75
N PHE A 410 17.12 3.35 -5.22
CA PHE A 410 17.06 4.71 -5.76
C PHE A 410 17.06 5.73 -4.61
N GLY A 411 17.52 6.95 -4.86
CA GLY A 411 17.77 7.97 -3.82
C GLY A 411 16.56 8.33 -2.93
N CYS A 412 15.32 8.15 -3.40
CA CYS A 412 14.10 8.23 -2.58
C CYS A 412 13.52 6.83 -2.36
N ALA A 413 14.11 6.03 -1.47
CA ALA A 413 13.80 4.62 -1.32
C ALA A 413 12.59 4.31 -0.43
N CYS A 414 11.50 5.09 -0.53
CA CYS A 414 10.32 4.86 0.29
C CYS A 414 9.64 3.51 -0.04
N CYS A 415 9.62 3.09 -1.31
CA CYS A 415 8.85 1.94 -1.79
C CYS A 415 9.36 0.57 -1.33
N PRO A 416 10.66 0.22 -1.47
CA PRO A 416 11.13 -1.12 -1.13
C PRO A 416 10.86 -1.54 0.32
N PRO A 417 11.20 -0.75 1.37
CA PRO A 417 10.95 -1.17 2.75
C PRO A 417 9.46 -1.10 3.09
N ASN A 418 8.67 -0.25 2.41
CA ASN A 418 7.22 -0.21 2.57
C ASN A 418 6.55 -1.50 2.06
N ILE A 419 6.99 -2.04 0.91
CA ILE A 419 6.54 -3.35 0.40
C ILE A 419 6.93 -4.46 1.37
N ALA A 420 8.15 -4.43 1.89
CA ALA A 420 8.65 -5.44 2.83
C ALA A 420 7.81 -5.50 4.12
N ARG A 421 7.53 -4.35 4.76
CA ARG A 421 6.71 -4.32 5.99
C ARG A 421 5.27 -4.75 5.75
N LEU A 422 4.68 -4.43 4.59
CA LEU A 422 3.33 -4.87 4.27
C LEU A 422 3.25 -6.39 4.06
N LEU A 423 4.15 -6.96 3.25
CA LEU A 423 4.12 -8.39 2.96
C LEU A 423 4.44 -9.22 4.21
N THR A 424 5.34 -8.76 5.06
CA THR A 424 5.64 -9.43 6.33
C THR A 424 4.49 -9.34 7.33
N SER A 425 3.67 -8.28 7.27
CA SER A 425 2.50 -8.09 8.15
C SER A 425 1.16 -8.47 7.52
N ILE A 426 1.14 -9.18 6.38
CA ILE A 426 -0.09 -9.44 5.61
C ILE A 426 -1.19 -10.14 6.42
N GLY A 427 -0.82 -10.88 7.47
CA GLY A 427 -1.75 -11.51 8.41
C GLY A 427 -2.74 -10.54 9.07
N HIS A 428 -2.31 -9.30 9.33
CA HIS A 428 -3.17 -8.26 9.88
C HIS A 428 -4.33 -7.85 8.97
N TYR A 429 -4.25 -8.16 7.68
CA TYR A 429 -5.25 -7.79 6.68
C TYR A 429 -6.21 -8.94 6.35
N ILE A 430 -5.91 -10.16 6.81
CA ILE A 430 -6.74 -11.35 6.54
C ILE A 430 -8.05 -11.28 7.30
N TYR A 431 -7.99 -10.88 8.58
CA TYR A 431 -9.13 -10.90 9.49
C TYR A 431 -9.38 -9.53 10.13
N THR A 432 -10.64 -9.24 10.44
CA THR A 432 -11.00 -8.18 11.39
C THR A 432 -11.79 -8.80 12.54
N PRO A 433 -11.12 -9.12 13.67
CA PRO A 433 -11.77 -9.67 14.85
C PRO A 433 -12.60 -8.60 15.58
N GLN A 434 -13.86 -8.90 15.84
CA GLN A 434 -14.74 -8.16 16.74
C GLN A 434 -15.29 -9.09 17.82
N ALA A 435 -15.88 -8.52 18.87
CA ALA A 435 -16.37 -9.30 20.01
C ALA A 435 -17.38 -10.40 19.63
N ASP A 436 -18.25 -10.15 18.65
CA ASP A 436 -19.32 -11.04 18.22
C ASP A 436 -19.13 -11.64 16.81
N THR A 437 -18.18 -11.09 16.03
CA THR A 437 -18.00 -11.40 14.62
C THR A 437 -16.53 -11.42 14.23
N LEU A 438 -16.11 -12.47 13.52
CA LEU A 438 -14.84 -12.53 12.81
C LEU A 438 -15.08 -12.27 11.32
N PHE A 439 -14.66 -11.12 10.83
CA PHE A 439 -14.65 -10.82 9.40
C PHE A 439 -13.46 -11.48 8.72
N ILE A 440 -13.72 -12.18 7.64
CA ILE A 440 -12.74 -12.90 6.82
C ILE A 440 -12.61 -12.11 5.52
N ASN A 441 -11.62 -11.22 5.48
CA ASN A 441 -11.46 -10.20 4.46
C ASN A 441 -10.68 -10.73 3.26
N LEU A 442 -9.52 -11.38 3.48
CA LEU A 442 -8.68 -11.89 2.41
C LEU A 442 -8.62 -13.41 2.43
N TYR A 443 -8.74 -14.01 1.24
CA TYR A 443 -8.71 -15.47 1.08
C TYR A 443 -7.28 -15.97 0.90
N ILE A 444 -6.48 -15.84 1.96
CA ILE A 444 -5.06 -16.22 1.98
C ILE A 444 -4.90 -17.45 2.86
N GLY A 445 -4.31 -18.52 2.34
CA GLY A 445 -4.10 -19.75 3.12
C GLY A 445 -3.32 -19.49 4.41
N ASN A 446 -3.87 -19.91 5.56
CA ASN A 446 -3.26 -19.69 6.87
C ASN A 446 -3.80 -20.64 7.94
N GLN A 447 -3.12 -20.67 9.08
CA GLN A 447 -3.64 -21.14 10.36
C GLN A 447 -3.70 -19.94 11.30
N ALA A 448 -4.78 -19.79 12.06
CA ALA A 448 -4.94 -18.69 13.00
C ALA A 448 -5.60 -19.14 14.31
N GLU A 449 -5.16 -18.52 15.41
CA GLU A 449 -5.83 -18.58 16.70
C GLU A 449 -6.41 -17.21 17.04
N ILE A 450 -7.74 -17.10 17.08
CA ILE A 450 -8.48 -15.85 17.31
C ILE A 450 -9.15 -15.89 18.69
N PRO A 451 -8.87 -14.94 19.60
CA PRO A 451 -9.56 -14.84 20.88
C PRO A 451 -11.05 -14.54 20.72
N VAL A 452 -11.91 -15.28 21.43
CA VAL A 452 -13.36 -15.08 21.48
C VAL A 452 -13.83 -15.23 22.93
N GLY A 453 -13.97 -14.11 23.63
CA GLY A 453 -14.21 -14.11 25.08
C GLY A 453 -13.09 -14.84 25.82
N ASP A 454 -13.45 -15.83 26.64
CA ASP A 454 -12.50 -16.68 27.37
C ASP A 454 -12.05 -17.93 26.58
N ARG A 455 -12.46 -18.05 25.32
CA ARG A 455 -12.13 -19.17 24.42
C ARG A 455 -11.25 -18.71 23.26
N THR A 456 -10.74 -19.67 22.51
CA THR A 456 -9.94 -19.41 21.30
C THR A 456 -10.55 -20.16 20.13
N LEU A 457 -10.93 -19.42 19.08
CA LEU A 457 -11.32 -19.98 17.80
C LEU A 457 -10.06 -20.30 17.01
N ARG A 458 -9.80 -21.58 16.77
CA ARG A 458 -8.73 -22.04 15.88
C ARG A 458 -9.30 -22.39 14.53
N LEU A 459 -8.68 -21.87 13.48
CA LEU A 459 -9.11 -22.13 12.11
C LEU A 459 -7.92 -22.34 11.18
N ARG A 460 -8.19 -23.07 10.10
CA ARG A 460 -7.27 -23.24 8.97
C ARG A 460 -7.98 -22.87 7.70
N LEU A 461 -7.49 -21.86 7.01
CA LEU A 461 -7.87 -21.53 5.64
C LEU A 461 -6.87 -22.18 4.67
N SER A 462 -7.36 -22.91 3.68
CA SER A 462 -6.52 -23.60 2.69
C SER A 462 -7.13 -23.48 1.29
N GLY A 463 -6.27 -23.41 0.29
CA GLY A 463 -6.63 -23.29 -1.12
C GLY A 463 -5.43 -22.82 -1.92
N ASN A 464 -5.62 -22.64 -3.22
CA ASN A 464 -4.60 -22.10 -4.13
C ASN A 464 -5.08 -20.78 -4.75
N PHE A 465 -5.59 -19.89 -3.92
CA PHE A 465 -5.98 -18.53 -4.33
C PHE A 465 -4.73 -17.72 -4.67
N PRO A 466 -4.73 -16.82 -5.66
CA PRO A 466 -5.82 -16.41 -6.55
C PRO A 466 -5.98 -17.27 -7.82
N TRP A 467 -5.38 -18.47 -7.86
CA TRP A 467 -5.35 -19.31 -9.06
C TRP A 467 -6.56 -20.24 -9.19
N GLN A 468 -7.05 -20.76 -8.05
CA GLN A 468 -8.16 -21.70 -7.99
C GLN A 468 -9.36 -21.13 -7.22
N GLU A 469 -10.54 -21.60 -7.60
CA GLU A 469 -11.84 -21.14 -7.10
C GLU A 469 -12.21 -21.74 -5.75
N ASN A 470 -11.61 -22.88 -5.39
CA ASN A 470 -11.98 -23.65 -4.22
C ASN A 470 -11.09 -23.33 -3.03
N LEU A 471 -11.74 -23.03 -1.91
CA LEU A 471 -11.14 -22.75 -0.61
C LEU A 471 -11.82 -23.62 0.46
N THR A 472 -11.08 -23.95 1.49
CA THR A 472 -11.57 -24.71 2.65
C THR A 472 -11.19 -23.94 3.91
N LEU A 473 -12.19 -23.57 4.70
CA LEU A 473 -12.02 -23.07 6.06
C LEU A 473 -12.44 -24.17 7.03
N ARG A 474 -11.48 -24.73 7.78
CA ARG A 474 -11.72 -25.77 8.76
C ARG A 474 -11.60 -25.21 10.17
N ILE A 475 -12.53 -25.57 11.04
CA ILE A 475 -12.45 -25.30 12.47
C ILE A 475 -11.58 -26.35 13.14
N GLU A 476 -10.54 -25.90 13.83
CA GLU A 476 -9.57 -26.72 14.56
C GLU A 476 -9.60 -26.45 16.08
N SER A 477 -10.65 -25.78 16.57
CA SER A 477 -10.85 -25.51 18.00
C SER A 477 -11.11 -26.81 18.76
N PRO A 478 -10.29 -27.19 19.76
CA PRO A 478 -10.52 -28.39 20.57
C PRO A 478 -11.79 -28.30 21.42
N GLU A 479 -12.12 -27.09 21.86
CA GLU A 479 -13.36 -26.79 22.56
C GLU A 479 -14.30 -26.02 21.63
N PRO A 480 -15.61 -26.34 21.62
CA PRO A 480 -16.57 -25.61 20.81
C PRO A 480 -16.64 -24.11 21.15
N VAL A 481 -16.84 -23.28 20.12
CA VAL A 481 -16.91 -21.81 20.24
C VAL A 481 -18.16 -21.28 19.54
N GLU A 482 -19.00 -20.55 20.29
CA GLU A 482 -20.13 -19.82 19.70
C GLU A 482 -19.66 -18.48 19.15
N HIS A 483 -19.75 -18.29 17.84
CA HIS A 483 -19.28 -17.07 17.18
C HIS A 483 -19.88 -16.88 15.79
N THR A 484 -19.82 -15.64 15.29
CA THR A 484 -20.22 -15.33 13.90
C THR A 484 -19.00 -15.30 13.00
N LEU A 485 -19.03 -16.08 11.92
CA LEU A 485 -18.07 -15.94 10.82
C LEU A 485 -18.71 -15.11 9.71
N ALA A 486 -18.06 -14.01 9.33
CA ALA A 486 -18.48 -13.14 8.25
C ALA A 486 -17.56 -13.35 7.04
N LEU A 487 -18.04 -14.08 6.03
CA LEU A 487 -17.28 -14.41 4.82
C LEU A 487 -17.49 -13.35 3.76
N ARG A 488 -16.42 -12.68 3.29
CA ARG A 488 -16.54 -11.71 2.20
C ARG A 488 -17.03 -12.39 0.92
N LEU A 489 -18.01 -11.82 0.25
CA LEU A 489 -18.41 -12.21 -1.09
C LEU A 489 -17.79 -11.19 -2.07
N PRO A 490 -16.69 -11.54 -2.77
CA PRO A 490 -15.98 -10.56 -3.60
C PRO A 490 -16.85 -10.01 -4.72
N ASP A 491 -16.75 -8.70 -5.00
CA ASP A 491 -17.55 -8.01 -6.03
C ASP A 491 -17.42 -8.64 -7.44
N TRP A 492 -16.24 -9.18 -7.75
CA TRP A 492 -15.93 -9.83 -9.02
C TRP A 492 -16.50 -11.25 -9.13
N CYS A 493 -16.94 -11.85 -8.02
CA CYS A 493 -17.34 -13.25 -7.97
C CYS A 493 -18.84 -13.41 -8.31
N PRO A 494 -19.20 -14.12 -9.40
CA PRO A 494 -20.59 -14.47 -9.65
C PRO A 494 -20.99 -15.70 -8.83
N GLU A 495 -22.18 -15.67 -8.25
CA GLU A 495 -22.83 -16.86 -7.65
C GLU A 495 -21.90 -17.69 -6.71
N PRO A 496 -21.34 -17.07 -5.65
CA PRO A 496 -20.48 -17.81 -4.71
C PRO A 496 -21.26 -18.96 -4.06
N VAL A 497 -20.63 -20.13 -3.96
CA VAL A 497 -21.22 -21.32 -3.33
C VAL A 497 -20.49 -21.61 -2.04
N ILE A 498 -21.24 -21.63 -0.93
CA ILE A 498 -20.70 -21.94 0.39
C ILE A 498 -21.45 -23.17 0.92
N ARG A 499 -20.69 -24.17 1.37
CA ARG A 499 -21.21 -25.39 1.99
C ARG A 499 -20.57 -25.59 3.35
N LEU A 500 -21.36 -26.04 4.32
CA LEU A 500 -20.87 -26.49 5.61
C LEU A 500 -21.05 -27.99 5.72
N ASN A 501 -19.96 -28.72 5.92
CA ASN A 501 -19.96 -30.19 6.04
C ASN A 501 -20.68 -30.88 4.87
N GLY A 502 -20.53 -30.33 3.66
CA GLY A 502 -21.15 -30.82 2.42
C GLY A 502 -22.51 -30.21 2.07
N GLU A 503 -23.22 -29.67 3.06
CA GLU A 503 -24.57 -29.12 2.88
C GLU A 503 -24.53 -27.63 2.53
N PRO A 504 -25.36 -27.14 1.58
CA PRO A 504 -25.48 -25.71 1.31
C PRO A 504 -25.86 -24.94 2.57
N VAL A 505 -25.18 -23.83 2.84
CA VAL A 505 -25.52 -22.95 3.95
C VAL A 505 -26.20 -21.69 3.44
N THR A 506 -27.27 -21.28 4.13
CA THR A 506 -27.88 -19.97 3.95
C THR A 506 -27.59 -19.11 5.17
N GLY A 507 -27.36 -17.83 4.93
CA GLY A 507 -27.06 -16.84 5.97
C GLY A 507 -27.48 -15.46 5.50
N GLU A 508 -27.47 -14.50 6.41
CA GLU A 508 -27.77 -13.12 6.08
C GLU A 508 -26.56 -12.49 5.38
N ILE A 509 -26.78 -11.85 4.24
CA ILE A 509 -25.73 -11.07 3.57
C ILE A 509 -25.87 -9.61 4.00
N ARG A 510 -24.88 -9.09 4.71
CA ARG A 510 -24.81 -7.67 5.11
C ARG A 510 -23.58 -7.04 4.48
N LYS A 511 -23.77 -5.98 3.70
CA LYS A 511 -22.68 -5.20 3.09
C LYS A 511 -21.59 -6.06 2.44
N GLY A 512 -22.01 -7.07 1.68
CA GLY A 512 -21.11 -7.98 0.97
C GLY A 512 -20.44 -9.07 1.82
N TYR A 513 -20.84 -9.26 3.08
CA TYR A 513 -20.41 -10.39 3.91
C TYR A 513 -21.56 -11.35 4.19
N LEU A 514 -21.34 -12.66 4.00
CA LEU A 514 -22.25 -13.72 4.44
C LEU A 514 -22.00 -14.03 5.92
N HIS A 515 -22.97 -13.73 6.77
CA HIS A 515 -22.88 -13.94 8.21
C HIS A 515 -23.42 -15.32 8.60
N LEU A 516 -22.56 -16.10 9.26
CA LEU A 516 -22.86 -17.43 9.76
C LEU A 516 -22.64 -17.47 11.28
N HIS A 517 -23.71 -17.28 12.04
CA HIS A 517 -23.70 -17.39 13.49
C HIS A 517 -23.98 -18.83 13.92
N ARG A 518 -23.00 -19.47 14.59
CA ARG A 518 -23.08 -20.90 14.96
C ARG A 518 -22.26 -21.22 16.20
N HIS A 519 -22.52 -22.41 16.75
CA HIS A 519 -21.65 -23.09 17.68
C HIS A 519 -20.68 -23.99 16.92
N TRP A 520 -19.48 -23.48 16.66
CA TRP A 520 -18.44 -24.12 15.85
C TRP A 520 -17.72 -25.20 16.64
N GLN A 521 -17.57 -26.38 16.04
CA GLN A 521 -16.93 -27.55 16.67
C GLN A 521 -15.74 -28.03 15.84
N GLU A 522 -14.81 -28.75 16.47
CA GLU A 522 -13.67 -29.34 15.78
C GLU A 522 -14.14 -30.17 14.57
N GLY A 523 -13.54 -29.91 13.40
CA GLY A 523 -13.86 -30.61 12.17
C GLY A 523 -14.96 -29.98 11.32
N ASP A 524 -15.70 -28.99 11.84
CA ASP A 524 -16.60 -28.19 11.00
C ASP A 524 -15.81 -27.59 9.83
N THR A 525 -16.32 -27.80 8.63
CA THR A 525 -15.62 -27.45 7.39
C THR A 525 -16.53 -26.65 6.47
N LEU A 526 -16.17 -25.39 6.26
CA LEU A 526 -16.75 -24.54 5.24
C LEU A 526 -15.96 -24.71 3.93
N SER A 527 -16.62 -25.23 2.91
CA SER A 527 -16.10 -25.25 1.53
C SER A 527 -16.67 -24.05 0.78
N LEU A 528 -15.79 -23.19 0.29
CA LEU A 528 -16.14 -22.04 -0.52
C LEU A 528 -15.70 -22.32 -1.96
N THR A 529 -16.63 -22.16 -2.90
CA THR A 529 -16.31 -22.04 -4.32
C THR A 529 -16.63 -20.61 -4.72
N LEU A 530 -15.59 -19.89 -5.13
CA LEU A 530 -15.66 -18.52 -5.64
C LEU A 530 -15.36 -18.57 -7.14
N PRO A 531 -16.38 -18.70 -8.02
CA PRO A 531 -16.14 -18.83 -9.46
C PRO A 531 -15.28 -17.68 -10.00
N MET A 532 -14.24 -18.02 -10.78
CA MET A 532 -13.28 -17.09 -11.36
C MET A 532 -13.33 -17.18 -12.90
N PRO A 533 -14.46 -16.82 -13.53
CA PRO A 533 -14.49 -16.72 -14.97
C PRO A 533 -13.53 -15.62 -15.44
N VAL A 534 -13.00 -15.77 -16.65
CA VAL A 534 -12.32 -14.65 -17.31
C VAL A 534 -13.36 -13.61 -17.68
N ARG A 535 -13.21 -12.40 -17.17
CA ARG A 535 -14.12 -11.28 -17.36
C ARG A 535 -13.49 -10.22 -18.26
N ARG A 536 -14.32 -9.67 -19.14
CA ARG A 536 -14.09 -8.36 -19.77
C ARG A 536 -14.52 -7.28 -18.78
N VAL A 537 -13.64 -6.32 -18.51
CA VAL A 537 -13.91 -5.18 -17.63
C VAL A 537 -13.90 -3.90 -18.46
N TYR A 538 -14.95 -3.10 -18.31
CA TYR A 538 -15.12 -1.84 -19.03
C TYR A 538 -15.02 -0.67 -18.05
N GLY A 539 -14.38 0.42 -18.48
CA GLY A 539 -14.32 1.65 -17.71
C GLY A 539 -15.69 2.35 -17.66
N ASN A 540 -15.93 3.14 -16.62
CA ASN A 540 -17.05 4.07 -16.60
C ASN A 540 -16.92 5.04 -17.80
N PRO A 541 -18.00 5.40 -18.53
CA PRO A 541 -17.95 6.31 -19.68
C PRO A 541 -17.31 7.68 -19.42
N LEU A 542 -17.25 8.12 -18.15
CA LEU A 542 -16.58 9.36 -17.75
C LEU A 542 -15.04 9.23 -17.76
N VAL A 543 -14.50 8.01 -17.72
CA VAL A 543 -13.06 7.75 -17.80
C VAL A 543 -12.62 7.75 -19.27
N ARG A 544 -12.32 8.95 -19.79
CA ARG A 544 -12.00 9.20 -21.20
C ARG A 544 -10.97 8.24 -21.80
N HIS A 545 -9.95 7.87 -21.02
CA HIS A 545 -8.84 7.03 -21.50
C HIS A 545 -9.24 5.59 -21.83
N GLN A 546 -10.40 5.13 -21.31
CA GLN A 546 -10.89 3.76 -21.54
C GLN A 546 -12.00 3.67 -22.58
N ALA A 547 -12.33 4.78 -23.25
CA ALA A 547 -13.30 4.76 -24.34
C ALA A 547 -12.86 3.81 -25.46
N GLY A 548 -13.72 2.85 -25.83
CA GLY A 548 -13.40 1.84 -26.84
C GLY A 548 -12.34 0.81 -26.42
N LYS A 549 -12.04 0.72 -25.12
CA LYS A 549 -11.07 -0.25 -24.57
C LYS A 549 -11.72 -1.20 -23.59
N VAL A 550 -11.08 -2.35 -23.42
CA VAL A 550 -11.49 -3.43 -22.51
C VAL A 550 -10.26 -3.97 -21.79
N ALA A 551 -10.39 -4.22 -20.49
CA ALA A 551 -9.39 -4.93 -19.70
C ALA A 551 -9.84 -6.38 -19.46
N VAL A 552 -8.89 -7.27 -19.18
CA VAL A 552 -9.16 -8.67 -18.84
C VAL A 552 -8.85 -8.88 -17.36
N GLN A 553 -9.78 -9.49 -16.63
CA GLN A 553 -9.63 -9.82 -15.21
C GLN A 553 -10.05 -11.27 -14.97
N ARG A 554 -9.36 -11.98 -14.06
CA ARG A 554 -9.79 -13.27 -13.55
C ARG A 554 -9.57 -13.32 -12.05
N GLY A 555 -10.65 -13.55 -11.29
CA GLY A 555 -10.59 -13.39 -9.84
C GLY A 555 -10.15 -11.96 -9.46
N PRO A 556 -9.23 -11.79 -8.49
CA PRO A 556 -8.69 -10.48 -8.12
C PRO A 556 -7.59 -9.97 -9.06
N LEU A 557 -7.15 -10.76 -10.04
CA LEU A 557 -6.02 -10.46 -10.90
C LEU A 557 -6.44 -9.71 -12.16
N VAL A 558 -5.88 -8.52 -12.36
CA VAL A 558 -5.89 -7.82 -13.64
C VAL A 558 -4.79 -8.41 -14.52
N TYR A 559 -5.08 -8.52 -15.81
CA TYR A 559 -4.16 -9.06 -16.80
C TYR A 559 -3.67 -7.99 -17.79
N CYS A 560 -2.49 -8.19 -18.36
CA CYS A 560 -1.91 -7.32 -19.38
C CYS A 560 -1.34 -8.12 -20.56
N LEU A 561 -1.17 -7.44 -21.69
CA LEU A 561 -0.35 -7.90 -22.80
C LEU A 561 1.07 -7.38 -22.63
N GLU A 562 2.08 -8.22 -22.87
CA GLU A 562 3.48 -7.81 -23.02
C GLU A 562 3.97 -8.09 -24.45
N GLN A 563 4.92 -7.27 -24.92
CA GLN A 563 5.60 -7.45 -26.21
C GLN A 563 6.21 -8.84 -26.36
N ALA A 564 6.74 -9.41 -25.27
CA ALA A 564 7.37 -10.72 -25.27
C ALA A 564 6.44 -11.87 -25.74
N ASP A 565 5.12 -11.74 -25.54
CA ASP A 565 4.16 -12.77 -25.98
C ASP A 565 3.35 -12.37 -27.22
N ASN A 566 3.28 -11.07 -27.53
CA ASN A 566 2.34 -10.52 -28.52
C ASN A 566 3.01 -9.74 -29.66
N GLY A 567 4.33 -9.59 -29.63
CA GLY A 567 5.09 -8.76 -30.55
C GLY A 567 4.97 -7.26 -30.25
N GLU A 568 5.62 -6.45 -31.08
CA GLU A 568 5.60 -4.98 -30.98
C GLU A 568 4.24 -4.39 -31.38
N GLU A 569 4.04 -3.11 -31.07
CA GLU A 569 2.88 -2.31 -31.44
C GLU A 569 1.58 -2.82 -30.79
N LEU A 570 1.60 -3.02 -29.47
CA LEU A 570 0.44 -3.48 -28.71
C LEU A 570 -0.76 -2.54 -28.86
N HIS A 571 -0.53 -1.26 -29.18
CA HIS A 571 -1.57 -0.28 -29.50
C HIS A 571 -2.45 -0.69 -30.71
N ASN A 572 -1.96 -1.55 -31.61
CA ASN A 572 -2.67 -2.07 -32.78
C ASN A 572 -3.43 -3.38 -32.55
N LEU A 573 -3.37 -3.95 -31.35
CA LEU A 573 -4.09 -5.17 -30.99
C LEU A 573 -5.54 -4.88 -30.61
N TRP A 574 -6.43 -5.77 -31.03
CA TRP A 574 -7.87 -5.70 -30.82
C TRP A 574 -8.40 -7.04 -30.31
N LEU A 575 -9.27 -6.95 -29.29
CA LEU A 575 -9.99 -8.08 -28.72
C LEU A 575 -11.48 -7.99 -29.13
N PRO A 576 -11.93 -8.80 -30.11
CA PRO A 576 -13.33 -8.92 -30.47
C PRO A 576 -14.25 -9.25 -29.28
N GLU A 577 -15.51 -8.83 -29.37
CA GLU A 577 -16.53 -9.14 -28.34
C GLU A 577 -16.81 -10.63 -28.22
N ASP A 578 -16.77 -11.37 -29.33
CA ASP A 578 -17.07 -12.78 -29.44
C ASP A 578 -15.86 -13.70 -29.15
N SER A 579 -14.66 -13.13 -28.88
CA SER A 579 -13.49 -13.95 -28.56
C SER A 579 -13.72 -14.79 -27.32
N VAL A 580 -13.43 -16.09 -27.45
CA VAL A 580 -13.48 -17.05 -26.36
C VAL A 580 -12.14 -17.06 -25.63
N PHE A 581 -12.18 -16.94 -24.31
CA PHE A 581 -10.99 -17.04 -23.47
C PHE A 581 -10.68 -18.50 -23.11
N THR A 582 -9.40 -18.81 -23.10
CA THR A 582 -8.85 -20.07 -22.58
C THR A 582 -7.79 -19.77 -21.54
N THR A 583 -7.74 -20.55 -20.47
CA THR A 583 -6.70 -20.43 -19.44
C THR A 583 -5.58 -21.42 -19.71
N LEU A 584 -4.35 -21.01 -19.45
CA LEU A 584 -3.16 -21.84 -19.57
C LEU A 584 -2.36 -21.84 -18.27
N ASP A 585 -1.73 -22.97 -17.96
CA ASP A 585 -0.70 -23.01 -16.93
C ASP A 585 0.58 -22.33 -17.43
N GLY A 586 1.12 -21.43 -16.61
CA GLY A 586 2.36 -20.75 -16.90
C GLY A 586 3.59 -21.65 -16.80
N LYS A 587 4.63 -21.28 -17.53
CA LYS A 587 5.90 -21.99 -17.61
C LYS A 587 7.06 -21.03 -17.27
N GLY A 588 8.20 -21.60 -16.87
CA GLY A 588 9.37 -20.82 -16.51
C GLY A 588 9.07 -19.84 -15.38
N ILE A 589 9.29 -18.54 -15.61
CA ILE A 589 9.04 -17.48 -14.63
C ILE A 589 7.55 -17.31 -14.24
N PHE A 590 6.64 -17.85 -15.06
CA PHE A 590 5.21 -17.90 -14.77
C PHE A 590 4.74 -19.25 -14.24
N ALA A 591 5.65 -20.16 -13.86
CA ALA A 591 5.27 -21.42 -13.23
C ALA A 591 4.29 -21.16 -12.06
N HIS A 592 3.27 -22.01 -11.96
CA HIS A 592 2.17 -21.94 -10.98
C HIS A 592 1.25 -20.72 -11.10
N LYS A 593 1.38 -19.91 -12.16
CA LYS A 593 0.45 -18.82 -12.49
C LYS A 593 -0.48 -19.24 -13.63
N VAL A 594 -1.64 -18.60 -13.71
CA VAL A 594 -2.61 -18.80 -14.81
C VAL A 594 -2.46 -17.67 -15.82
N LEU A 595 -2.20 -18.01 -17.09
CA LEU A 595 -2.24 -17.11 -18.24
C LEU A 595 -3.60 -17.23 -18.94
N ILE A 596 -3.93 -16.23 -19.74
CA ILE A 596 -5.17 -16.19 -20.53
C ILE A 596 -4.84 -16.02 -22.01
N GLN A 597 -5.54 -16.74 -22.88
CA GLN A 597 -5.46 -16.57 -24.32
C GLN A 597 -6.83 -16.34 -24.93
N ALA A 598 -6.87 -15.51 -25.97
CA ALA A 598 -8.02 -15.30 -26.81
C ALA A 598 -7.60 -15.05 -28.26
N GLU A 599 -8.44 -15.43 -29.21
CA GLU A 599 -8.27 -15.03 -30.60
C GLU A 599 -8.63 -13.55 -30.74
N GLY A 600 -7.75 -12.79 -31.39
CA GLY A 600 -7.95 -11.39 -31.70
C GLY A 600 -7.40 -11.06 -33.07
N TYR A 601 -7.12 -9.78 -33.30
CA TYR A 601 -6.46 -9.35 -34.52
C TYR A 601 -5.53 -8.17 -34.29
N LYS A 602 -4.49 -8.08 -35.13
CA LYS A 602 -3.63 -6.91 -35.25
C LYS A 602 -4.08 -6.10 -36.45
N ARG A 603 -4.15 -4.78 -36.30
CA ARG A 603 -4.31 -3.86 -37.43
C ARG A 603 -2.93 -3.58 -38.03
N THR A 604 -2.75 -3.93 -39.30
CA THR A 604 -1.46 -3.85 -40.00
C THR A 604 -1.62 -3.20 -41.37
N ALA A 605 -0.61 -2.47 -41.84
CA ALA A 605 -0.56 -1.94 -43.21
C ALA A 605 0.70 -2.45 -43.91
N ALA A 606 0.59 -2.78 -45.20
CA ALA A 606 1.75 -3.22 -45.98
C ALA A 606 2.70 -2.05 -46.26
N GLN A 607 3.99 -2.19 -45.94
CA GLN A 607 5.00 -1.13 -46.09
C GLN A 607 4.58 0.18 -45.39
N ALA A 608 4.08 0.09 -44.15
CA ALA A 608 3.54 1.23 -43.40
C ALA A 608 4.50 2.41 -43.27
N ASP A 609 5.82 2.14 -43.22
CA ASP A 609 6.90 3.12 -43.17
C ASP A 609 7.06 3.94 -44.47
N GLN A 610 6.48 3.46 -45.58
CA GLN A 610 6.50 4.12 -46.89
C GLN A 610 5.15 4.77 -47.25
N GLN A 611 4.11 4.56 -46.42
CA GLN A 611 2.79 5.13 -46.66
C GLN A 611 2.70 6.58 -46.18
N PRO A 612 1.76 7.38 -46.74
CA PRO A 612 1.46 8.71 -46.22
C PRO A 612 1.02 8.66 -44.75
N LEU A 613 1.30 9.74 -44.01
CA LEU A 613 0.90 9.84 -42.60
C LEU A 613 -0.63 9.87 -42.41
N TRP A 614 -1.36 10.42 -43.38
CA TRP A 614 -2.82 10.58 -43.32
C TRP A 614 -3.49 9.99 -44.55
N HIS A 615 -4.60 9.28 -44.34
CA HIS A 615 -5.45 8.72 -45.39
C HIS A 615 -6.88 9.25 -45.22
N TYR A 616 -7.51 9.67 -46.32
CA TYR A 616 -8.87 10.18 -46.33
C TYR A 616 -9.85 9.06 -46.71
N ASP A 617 -11.02 9.04 -46.05
CA ASP A 617 -12.21 8.21 -46.34
C ASP A 617 -12.04 6.67 -46.23
N ALA A 618 -10.81 6.15 -46.26
CA ALA A 618 -10.50 4.73 -46.14
C ALA A 618 -9.31 4.50 -45.23
N SER A 619 -9.41 3.48 -44.36
CA SER A 619 -8.31 3.06 -43.50
C SER A 619 -7.33 2.18 -44.29
N PRO A 620 -6.01 2.43 -44.21
CA PRO A 620 -5.00 1.64 -44.91
C PRO A 620 -4.71 0.29 -44.24
N VAL A 621 -5.24 0.07 -43.03
CA VAL A 621 -4.94 -1.12 -42.24
C VAL A 621 -5.89 -2.26 -42.57
N SER A 622 -5.33 -3.46 -42.74
CA SER A 622 -6.06 -4.72 -42.75
C SER A 622 -6.04 -5.36 -41.36
N ARG A 623 -6.98 -6.27 -41.12
CA ARG A 623 -7.01 -7.10 -39.91
C ARG A 623 -6.25 -8.40 -40.20
N THR A 624 -5.22 -8.65 -39.41
CA THR A 624 -4.49 -9.92 -39.43
C THR A 624 -4.84 -10.70 -38.17
N PRO A 625 -5.35 -11.95 -38.27
CA PRO A 625 -5.62 -12.78 -37.10
C PRO A 625 -4.38 -12.89 -36.21
N GLN A 626 -4.57 -12.70 -34.91
CA GLN A 626 -3.50 -12.82 -33.93
C GLN A 626 -4.03 -13.42 -32.65
N LYS A 627 -3.33 -14.44 -32.16
CA LYS A 627 -3.58 -14.98 -30.84
C LYS A 627 -3.01 -14.03 -29.78
N LEU A 628 -3.87 -13.54 -28.89
CA LEU A 628 -3.50 -12.65 -27.80
C LEU A 628 -3.19 -13.48 -26.55
N THR A 629 -2.04 -13.24 -25.92
CA THR A 629 -1.64 -13.89 -24.66
C THR A 629 -1.51 -12.84 -23.58
N PHE A 630 -2.26 -13.05 -22.51
CA PHE A 630 -2.35 -12.19 -21.35
C PHE A 630 -1.68 -12.85 -20.14
N ILE A 631 -0.90 -12.08 -19.40
CA ILE A 631 -0.28 -12.49 -18.14
C ILE A 631 -0.87 -11.68 -16.98
N PRO A 632 -0.83 -12.17 -15.72
CA PRO A 632 -1.18 -11.36 -14.57
C PRO A 632 -0.32 -10.10 -14.53
N TRP A 633 -0.93 -8.92 -14.45
CA TRP A 633 -0.23 -7.65 -14.62
C TRP A 633 0.89 -7.48 -13.61
N PHE A 634 0.71 -7.86 -12.33
CA PHE A 634 1.78 -7.77 -11.32
C PHE A 634 3.10 -8.45 -11.74
N SER A 635 3.04 -9.43 -12.65
CA SER A 635 4.21 -10.20 -13.12
C SER A 635 4.92 -9.62 -14.34
N TRP A 636 4.45 -8.49 -14.88
CA TRP A 636 5.09 -7.79 -16.00
C TRP A 636 6.51 -7.31 -15.68
N ALA A 637 7.28 -6.96 -16.72
CA ALA A 637 8.67 -6.47 -16.64
C ALA A 637 9.64 -7.42 -15.90
N ASN A 638 9.37 -8.73 -15.92
CA ASN A 638 10.27 -9.77 -15.40
C ASN A 638 11.01 -10.53 -16.53
N ARG A 639 10.83 -10.13 -17.80
CA ARG A 639 11.42 -10.78 -18.98
C ARG A 639 12.23 -9.83 -19.87
N GLY A 640 12.66 -8.71 -19.30
CA GLY A 640 13.33 -7.62 -20.02
C GLY A 640 12.37 -6.47 -20.38
N GLU A 641 12.94 -5.46 -21.03
CA GLU A 641 12.22 -4.28 -21.51
C GLU A 641 11.33 -4.62 -22.72
N GLY A 642 10.12 -4.06 -22.75
CA GLY A 642 9.18 -4.19 -23.87
C GLY A 642 7.89 -3.40 -23.64
N GLU A 643 7.07 -3.29 -24.68
CA GLU A 643 5.72 -2.71 -24.56
C GLU A 643 4.85 -3.52 -23.59
N MET A 644 3.94 -2.83 -22.88
CA MET A 644 2.93 -3.45 -22.02
C MET A 644 1.63 -2.64 -22.09
N ARG A 645 0.46 -3.29 -22.09
CA ARG A 645 -0.83 -2.60 -21.86
C ARG A 645 -1.87 -3.46 -21.16
N ILE A 646 -2.64 -2.86 -20.27
CA ILE A 646 -3.83 -3.48 -19.64
C ILE A 646 -5.07 -3.29 -20.50
N TRP A 647 -5.33 -2.04 -20.92
CA TRP A 647 -6.53 -1.67 -21.66
C TRP A 647 -6.32 -1.90 -23.15
N VAL A 648 -6.86 -2.99 -23.68
CA VAL A 648 -6.78 -3.38 -25.10
C VAL A 648 -7.94 -2.74 -25.86
N ASN A 649 -7.78 -2.44 -27.15
CA ASN A 649 -8.91 -1.95 -27.94
C ASN A 649 -9.97 -3.06 -28.03
N GLY A 650 -11.22 -2.72 -27.73
CA GLY A 650 -12.35 -3.65 -27.69
C GLY A 650 -13.45 -3.22 -28.66
N GLY A 651 -14.19 -4.20 -29.16
CA GLY A 651 -15.29 -4.02 -30.12
C GLY A 651 -15.19 -4.93 -31.33
#